data_AF-A0A3N5NMR6-F1
#
_entry.id   AF-A0A3N5NMR6-F1
#
_cell.length_a   1.000
_cell.length_b   1.000
_cell.length_c   1.000
_cell.angle_alpha   90.00
_cell.angle_beta   90.00
_cell.angle_gamma   90.00
#
_symmetry.space_group_name_H-M   'P 1'
#
loop_
_entity.id
_entity.type
_entity.pdbx_description
1 polymer ?
#
loop_
_entity_poly.entity_id
_entity_poly.type
_entity_poly.pdbx_seq_one_letter_code
_entity_poly.pdbx_strand_id
1 'polypeptide(L)'
;DMVLRFDRLRLRGPEISVDLGGSVRFQTQIPAQTEILTLNVVILDNRSGRMSRAQDLVYVDVYQISAFEVSPYVETITGRLYESEHGYVDIATLVQLSFGTAEQEFPDSGVLQLTGAGGARIRATAVSSERIELALDLDADSAYEIDVILGWEELSGTVGGDLGDTDGDGMHDGWEIAHGFDPASPSDAAQDADSDGASNLMEYGAGTDPIDGASTPPIVGLSIISGSTGNVVVSGSTVLFSLTVSNVSNFAANDVVVTNTIPPGELISANASQGTCSGLQPTVCNLGTISAFGTVTVSVRISAQVPGVHSNTATVTTSSIDSTASDNTTVQAITVGASSGTIQSLIDGATDGDTIPVAPGVYIGMVNFMNKDVTLLGTAGPAETTIHGNGGLAVAIGPGGTIRGFTITGSPALAVRTHGAGSLISGNVFLGNGRAIEGDSASASIDGNRFRANGCNGTDDGLIVYFNLSSPVITNNVFDGNTCFGVHLILPEGQSPQVVNNTFVDNHGAIKVDRRVSATTQVYRNNLLVGNDVGMAVDVLQGTTDAQNPIWENNLLSGNTTDYAGTANQNGLNGNLSAADPLFVDQAGGNYRLQMTSPAIDAGSATGAPATDFDGTARPQGAGFDIGAFEATP
;
A
#
# COMPACT_ATOMS: atom_id res chain seq x y z
N ASP A 1 43.93 25.63 -52.62
CA ASP A 1 44.67 24.35 -52.62
C ASP A 1 46.13 24.65 -52.30
N MET A 2 46.56 24.22 -51.13
CA MET A 2 47.92 24.38 -50.61
C MET A 2 48.40 23.01 -50.15
N VAL A 3 49.61 22.62 -50.55
CA VAL A 3 50.25 21.38 -50.08
C VAL A 3 51.57 21.72 -49.42
N LEU A 4 51.70 21.38 -48.14
CA LEU A 4 52.95 21.43 -47.38
C LEU A 4 53.56 20.03 -47.38
N ARG A 5 54.81 19.92 -47.84
CA ARG A 5 55.58 18.67 -47.80
C ARG A 5 56.83 18.86 -46.97
N PHE A 6 57.12 17.90 -46.12
CA PHE A 6 58.28 17.92 -45.24
C PHE A 6 58.94 16.54 -45.24
N ASP A 7 60.18 16.47 -45.70
CA ASP A 7 60.99 15.25 -45.58
C ASP A 7 61.33 14.99 -44.11
N ARG A 8 61.62 16.05 -43.36
CA ARG A 8 61.82 16.03 -41.90
C ARG A 8 61.67 17.43 -41.30
N LEU A 9 60.60 17.68 -40.56
CA LEU A 9 60.39 18.87 -39.74
C LEU A 9 60.69 18.51 -38.27
N ARG A 10 61.63 19.22 -37.64
CA ARG A 10 61.98 18.98 -36.23
C ARG A 10 61.41 20.07 -35.35
N LEU A 11 60.56 19.68 -34.40
CA LEU A 11 60.05 20.58 -33.37
C LEU A 11 60.74 20.25 -32.05
N ARG A 12 61.28 21.28 -31.37
CA ARG A 12 62.04 21.15 -30.13
C ARG A 12 61.59 22.23 -29.15
N GLY A 13 61.36 21.84 -27.90
CA GLY A 13 60.99 22.70 -26.80
C GLY A 13 61.05 21.95 -25.45
N PRO A 14 60.83 22.67 -24.33
CA PRO A 14 60.83 22.08 -22.99
C PRO A 14 59.85 20.91 -22.83
N GLU A 15 58.72 20.96 -23.54
CA GLU A 15 57.68 19.93 -23.49
C GLU A 15 57.49 19.17 -24.81
N ILE A 16 58.16 19.59 -25.89
CA ILE A 16 57.97 19.02 -27.24
C ILE A 16 59.31 18.54 -27.81
N SER A 17 59.38 17.30 -28.28
CA SER A 17 60.55 16.80 -29.01
C SER A 17 60.17 15.78 -30.07
N VAL A 18 59.54 16.26 -31.15
CA VAL A 18 59.00 15.42 -32.22
C VAL A 18 59.68 15.67 -33.56
N ASP A 19 59.76 14.63 -34.37
CA ASP A 19 60.15 14.70 -35.79
C ASP A 19 58.93 14.35 -36.64
N LEU A 20 58.56 15.23 -37.56
CA LEU A 20 57.46 15.01 -38.50
C LEU A 20 57.99 14.75 -39.91
N GLY A 21 57.37 13.83 -40.65
CA GLY A 21 57.62 13.55 -42.06
C GLY A 21 56.29 13.40 -42.81
N GLY A 22 56.24 13.78 -44.10
CA GLY A 22 55.07 13.56 -44.95
C GLY A 22 54.47 14.83 -45.56
N SER A 23 53.14 14.89 -45.65
CA SER A 23 52.43 15.99 -46.28
C SER A 23 51.09 16.34 -45.63
N VAL A 24 50.78 17.63 -45.66
CA VAL A 24 49.48 18.20 -45.31
C VAL A 24 48.95 18.93 -46.53
N ARG A 25 47.72 18.65 -46.94
CA ARG A 25 47.06 19.34 -48.05
C ARG A 25 45.78 19.99 -47.56
N PHE A 26 45.59 21.26 -47.89
CA PHE A 26 44.41 22.04 -47.56
C PHE A 26 43.74 22.56 -48.84
N GLN A 27 42.46 22.28 -49.03
CA GLN A 27 41.69 22.68 -50.21
C GLN A 27 40.37 23.35 -49.83
N THR A 28 40.25 24.64 -50.11
CA THR A 28 38.97 25.36 -50.03
C THR A 28 38.27 25.37 -51.40
N GLN A 29 37.00 24.98 -51.44
CA GLN A 29 36.12 25.00 -52.61
C GLN A 29 34.96 25.98 -52.39
N ILE A 30 35.16 27.24 -52.78
CA ILE A 30 34.21 28.34 -52.53
C ILE A 30 32.78 28.05 -53.02
N PRO A 31 32.55 27.51 -54.25
CA PRO A 31 31.19 27.26 -54.73
C PRO A 31 30.46 26.15 -53.99
N ALA A 32 31.20 25.20 -53.43
CA ALA A 32 30.68 24.08 -52.67
C ALA A 32 30.65 24.35 -51.15
N GLN A 33 31.17 25.50 -50.71
CA GLN A 33 31.33 25.87 -49.29
C GLN A 33 32.06 24.77 -48.50
N THR A 34 33.03 24.13 -49.16
CA THR A 34 33.71 22.95 -48.64
C THR A 34 35.18 23.25 -48.35
N GLU A 35 35.66 22.83 -47.18
CA GLU A 35 37.08 22.77 -46.85
C GLU A 35 37.52 21.32 -46.67
N ILE A 36 38.68 20.97 -47.24
CA ILE A 36 39.21 19.62 -47.21
C ILE A 36 40.64 19.66 -46.67
N LEU A 37 40.88 19.00 -45.55
CA LEU A 37 42.21 18.79 -44.98
C LEU A 37 42.59 17.32 -45.14
N THR A 38 43.67 17.05 -45.88
CA THR A 38 44.23 15.70 -46.02
C THR A 38 45.58 15.61 -45.33
N LEU A 39 45.70 14.71 -44.37
CA LEU A 39 46.90 14.43 -43.61
C LEU A 39 47.51 13.09 -44.02
N ASN A 40 48.76 13.14 -44.46
CA ASN A 40 49.62 11.99 -44.70
C ASN A 40 50.92 12.22 -43.96
N VAL A 41 50.86 12.13 -42.62
CA VAL A 41 51.90 12.60 -41.70
C VAL A 41 52.37 11.45 -40.82
N VAL A 42 53.68 11.31 -40.67
CA VAL A 42 54.33 10.45 -39.68
C VAL A 42 54.94 11.33 -38.62
N ILE A 43 54.72 11.01 -37.36
CA ILE A 43 55.23 11.69 -36.18
C ILE A 43 56.04 10.69 -35.38
N LEU A 44 57.30 11.01 -35.11
CA LEU A 44 58.14 10.30 -34.15
C LEU A 44 58.32 11.18 -32.92
N ASP A 45 57.82 10.74 -31.77
CA ASP A 45 58.20 11.34 -30.49
C ASP A 45 59.58 10.81 -30.09
N ASN A 46 60.57 11.70 -30.04
CA ASN A 46 61.94 11.32 -29.72
C ASN A 46 62.16 11.06 -28.21
N ARG A 47 61.17 11.33 -27.35
CA ARG A 47 61.25 11.05 -25.90
C ARG A 47 60.82 9.62 -25.59
N SER A 48 59.63 9.24 -26.09
CA SER A 48 59.10 7.89 -25.91
C SER A 48 59.60 6.89 -26.96
N GLY A 49 60.03 7.38 -28.12
CA GLY A 49 60.34 6.54 -29.28
C GLY A 49 59.09 6.06 -30.05
N ARG A 50 57.89 6.47 -29.62
CA ARG A 50 56.62 6.08 -30.23
C ARG A 50 56.42 6.80 -31.55
N MET A 51 55.84 6.08 -32.51
CA MET A 51 55.55 6.59 -33.83
C MET A 51 54.05 6.53 -34.09
N SER A 52 53.49 7.65 -34.51
CA SER A 52 52.11 7.74 -34.99
C SER A 52 52.11 8.12 -36.47
N ARG A 53 51.15 7.60 -37.23
CA ARG A 53 51.01 7.95 -38.65
C ARG A 53 49.54 8.15 -39.01
N ALA A 54 49.23 9.27 -39.62
CA ALA A 54 48.00 9.47 -40.39
C ALA A 54 48.25 9.05 -41.84
N GLN A 55 47.39 8.18 -42.38
CA GLN A 55 47.39 7.81 -43.79
C GLN A 55 46.02 8.14 -44.37
N ASP A 56 46.02 9.01 -45.39
CA ASP A 56 44.82 9.48 -46.07
C ASP A 56 43.72 9.90 -45.08
N LEU A 57 44.13 10.56 -43.99
CA LEU A 57 43.20 11.10 -43.01
C LEU A 57 42.62 12.40 -43.56
N VAL A 58 41.37 12.34 -43.98
CA VAL A 58 40.65 13.41 -44.66
C VAL A 58 39.55 13.92 -43.77
N TYR A 59 39.60 15.21 -43.46
CA TYR A 59 38.51 15.99 -42.89
C TYR A 59 37.85 16.78 -44.02
N VAL A 60 36.53 16.77 -44.08
CA VAL A 60 35.73 17.50 -45.06
C VAL A 60 34.65 18.29 -44.32
N ASP A 61 34.84 19.60 -44.24
CA ASP A 61 33.90 20.53 -43.65
C ASP A 61 33.01 21.14 -44.72
N VAL A 62 31.70 21.11 -44.52
CA VAL A 62 30.71 21.74 -45.40
C VAL A 62 29.92 22.77 -44.60
N TYR A 63 30.21 24.04 -44.84
CA TYR A 63 29.60 25.15 -44.12
C TYR A 63 28.20 25.48 -44.66
N GLN A 64 27.28 25.82 -43.76
CA GLN A 64 25.95 26.34 -44.08
C GLN A 64 25.96 27.87 -43.94
N ILE A 65 26.06 28.61 -45.05
CA ILE A 65 26.09 30.09 -44.96
C ILE A 65 24.69 30.65 -44.73
N SER A 66 24.49 31.31 -43.58
CA SER A 66 23.45 32.32 -43.41
C SER A 66 24.07 33.71 -43.25
N ALA A 67 23.38 34.75 -43.72
CA ALA A 67 24.00 36.02 -44.08
C ALA A 67 24.60 36.85 -42.92
N PHE A 68 24.49 36.44 -41.64
CA PHE A 68 24.87 37.33 -40.52
C PHE A 68 25.45 36.70 -39.24
N GLU A 69 25.76 35.40 -39.14
CA GLU A 69 26.39 34.83 -37.93
C GLU A 69 27.29 33.61 -38.23
N VAL A 70 28.08 33.22 -37.22
CA VAL A 70 28.99 32.06 -37.21
C VAL A 70 28.31 30.86 -37.89
N SER A 71 28.89 30.34 -38.97
CA SER A 71 28.20 29.37 -39.82
C SER A 71 28.29 27.95 -39.23
N PRO A 72 27.16 27.28 -38.94
CA PRO A 72 27.18 25.86 -38.62
C PRO A 72 27.75 25.07 -39.80
N TYR A 73 28.38 23.94 -39.51
CA TYR A 73 28.99 23.09 -40.54
C TYR A 73 28.77 21.62 -40.21
N VAL A 74 28.88 20.80 -41.24
CA VAL A 74 28.97 19.35 -41.08
C VAL A 74 30.36 18.89 -41.49
N GLU A 75 30.93 17.99 -40.70
CA GLU A 75 32.24 17.39 -40.93
C GLU A 75 32.08 15.90 -41.26
N THR A 76 32.94 15.42 -42.15
CA THR A 76 33.21 13.99 -42.30
C THR A 76 34.69 13.72 -42.20
N ILE A 77 35.03 12.65 -41.48
CA ILE A 77 36.39 12.20 -41.20
C ILE A 77 36.52 10.78 -41.75
N THR A 78 37.52 10.57 -42.60
CA THR A 78 37.85 9.23 -43.10
C THR A 78 39.36 9.04 -43.14
N GLY A 79 39.84 7.81 -43.05
CA GLY A 79 41.25 7.49 -43.25
C GLY A 79 41.74 6.47 -42.25
N ARG A 80 43.05 6.44 -42.02
CA ARG A 80 43.66 5.49 -41.10
C ARG A 80 44.67 6.16 -40.20
N LEU A 81 44.56 5.87 -38.90
CA LEU A 81 45.55 6.25 -37.90
C LEU A 81 46.34 5.01 -37.48
N TYR A 82 47.66 5.13 -37.42
CA TYR A 82 48.56 4.12 -36.90
C TYR A 82 49.22 4.62 -35.62
N GLU A 83 49.47 3.68 -34.72
CA GLU A 83 50.25 3.86 -33.51
C GLU A 83 51.19 2.66 -33.36
N SER A 84 52.45 2.92 -33.01
CA SER A 84 53.52 1.91 -33.07
C SER A 84 53.34 0.73 -32.12
N GLU A 85 52.58 0.87 -31.03
CA GLU A 85 52.33 -0.19 -30.05
C GLU A 85 51.02 -0.93 -30.37
N HIS A 86 49.96 -0.21 -30.77
CA HIS A 86 48.59 -0.74 -30.86
C HIS A 86 48.12 -1.03 -32.29
N GLY A 87 48.94 -0.75 -33.31
CA GLY A 87 48.63 -1.07 -34.70
C GLY A 87 47.91 0.06 -35.42
N TYR A 88 46.73 -0.19 -35.98
CA TYR A 88 45.97 0.83 -36.71
C TYR A 88 44.47 0.77 -36.45
N VAL A 89 43.82 1.90 -36.65
CA VAL A 89 42.37 2.04 -36.74
C VAL A 89 41.98 2.72 -38.05
N ASP A 90 41.03 2.13 -38.75
CA ASP A 90 40.31 2.78 -39.84
C ASP A 90 39.22 3.67 -39.26
N ILE A 91 39.22 4.94 -39.66
CA ILE A 91 38.27 5.95 -39.24
C ILE A 91 37.24 6.13 -40.37
N ALA A 92 35.96 6.07 -40.03
CA ALA A 92 34.88 6.35 -40.95
C ALA A 92 33.72 7.08 -40.25
N THR A 93 33.35 8.24 -40.76
CA THR A 93 32.08 8.87 -40.41
C THR A 93 30.91 8.10 -41.02
N LEU A 94 30.04 7.56 -40.18
CA LEU A 94 28.81 6.87 -40.59
C LEU A 94 27.65 7.86 -40.77
N VAL A 95 27.58 8.88 -39.91
CA VAL A 95 26.63 9.99 -39.96
C VAL A 95 27.44 11.27 -39.78
N GLN A 96 27.24 12.26 -40.66
CA GLN A 96 28.03 13.50 -40.64
C GLN A 96 27.98 14.16 -39.27
N LEU A 97 29.13 14.63 -38.80
CA LEU A 97 29.26 15.33 -37.52
C LEU A 97 28.74 16.75 -37.69
N SER A 98 27.77 17.18 -36.91
CA SER A 98 27.14 18.51 -37.01
C SER A 98 27.65 19.43 -35.91
N PHE A 99 28.05 20.64 -36.28
CA PHE A 99 28.51 21.66 -35.35
C PHE A 99 27.66 22.92 -35.50
N GLY A 100 27.12 23.42 -34.39
CA GLY A 100 26.29 24.62 -34.35
C GLY A 100 27.09 25.90 -34.62
N THR A 101 28.38 25.94 -34.30
CA THR A 101 29.26 27.08 -34.53
C THR A 101 30.65 26.66 -35.00
N ALA A 102 31.40 27.59 -35.62
CA ALA A 102 32.76 27.35 -36.10
C ALA A 102 33.82 27.31 -34.98
N GLU A 103 33.49 27.77 -33.77
CA GLU A 103 34.39 27.75 -32.59
C GLU A 103 34.13 26.55 -31.68
N GLN A 104 33.09 25.78 -31.95
CA GLN A 104 32.69 24.62 -31.18
C GLN A 104 33.70 23.48 -31.35
N GLU A 105 34.16 22.92 -30.23
CA GLU A 105 35.19 21.88 -30.21
C GLU A 105 34.64 20.48 -30.54
N PHE A 106 33.44 20.15 -30.04
CA PHE A 106 32.80 18.84 -30.21
C PHE A 106 31.44 18.93 -30.90
N PRO A 107 31.05 17.95 -31.74
CA PRO A 107 29.80 18.01 -32.51
C PRO A 107 28.54 17.89 -31.65
N ASP A 108 27.46 18.56 -32.05
CA ASP A 108 26.13 18.42 -31.45
C ASP A 108 25.46 17.07 -31.77
N SER A 109 25.84 16.45 -32.88
CA SER A 109 25.34 15.14 -33.31
C SER A 109 26.22 14.52 -34.40
N GLY A 110 26.08 13.22 -34.63
CA GLY A 110 26.79 12.50 -35.68
C GLY A 110 27.41 11.20 -35.18
N VAL A 111 27.97 10.40 -36.08
CA VAL A 111 28.51 9.08 -35.73
C VAL A 111 29.84 8.82 -36.43
N LEU A 112 30.86 8.53 -35.65
CA LEU A 112 32.18 8.08 -36.09
C LEU A 112 32.36 6.60 -35.73
N GLN A 113 32.99 5.82 -36.62
CA GLN A 113 33.41 4.46 -36.34
C GLN A 113 34.92 4.32 -36.46
N LEU A 114 35.54 3.73 -35.45
CA LEU A 114 36.92 3.29 -35.46
C LEU A 114 36.94 1.77 -35.62
N THR A 115 37.67 1.24 -36.59
CA THR A 115 37.76 -0.21 -36.85
C THR A 115 39.20 -0.68 -36.79
N GLY A 116 39.52 -1.55 -35.83
CA GLY A 116 40.85 -2.13 -35.68
C GLY A 116 41.17 -3.22 -36.69
N ALA A 117 42.44 -3.62 -36.78
CA ALA A 117 42.90 -4.66 -37.70
C ALA A 117 42.23 -6.04 -37.53
N GLY A 118 41.74 -6.34 -36.33
CA GLY A 118 41.02 -7.57 -35.99
C GLY A 118 39.51 -7.55 -36.26
N GLY A 119 38.97 -6.42 -36.72
CA GLY A 119 37.53 -6.25 -36.97
C GLY A 119 36.74 -5.65 -35.80
N ALA A 120 37.33 -5.61 -34.60
CA ALA A 120 36.81 -4.91 -33.42
C ALA A 120 36.52 -3.44 -33.73
N ARG A 121 35.45 -2.90 -33.15
CA ARG A 121 34.92 -1.57 -33.50
C ARG A 121 34.64 -0.74 -32.28
N ILE A 122 34.85 0.56 -32.42
CA ILE A 122 34.29 1.56 -31.51
C ILE A 122 33.33 2.40 -32.34
N ARG A 123 32.08 2.53 -31.89
CA ARG A 123 31.14 3.50 -32.42
C ARG A 123 31.06 4.66 -31.43
N ALA A 124 31.41 5.84 -31.92
CA ALA A 124 31.33 7.09 -31.19
C ALA A 124 30.16 7.90 -31.75
N THR A 125 29.08 8.00 -30.99
CA THR A 125 27.87 8.77 -31.34
C THR A 125 27.87 10.06 -30.54
N ALA A 126 27.93 11.20 -31.21
CA ALA A 126 27.77 12.48 -30.55
C ALA A 126 26.30 12.66 -30.13
N VAL A 127 26.08 12.84 -28.83
CA VAL A 127 24.74 13.04 -28.25
C VAL A 127 24.44 14.53 -28.11
N SER A 128 25.47 15.32 -27.77
CA SER A 128 25.46 16.78 -27.72
C SER A 128 26.89 17.33 -27.83
N SER A 129 27.05 18.67 -27.86
CA SER A 129 28.34 19.36 -27.76
C SER A 129 29.14 19.01 -26.49
N GLU A 130 28.49 18.40 -25.51
CA GLU A 130 29.05 18.10 -24.19
C GLU A 130 29.19 16.59 -23.95
N ARG A 131 28.46 15.74 -24.70
CA ARG A 131 28.42 14.30 -24.47
C ARG A 131 28.58 13.43 -25.71
N ILE A 132 29.21 12.27 -25.51
CA ILE A 132 29.45 11.21 -26.48
C ILE A 132 29.01 9.87 -25.91
N GLU A 133 28.35 9.06 -26.75
CA GLU A 133 28.09 7.65 -26.50
C GLU A 133 29.19 6.82 -27.19
N LEU A 134 29.83 5.93 -26.44
CA LEU A 134 30.83 4.98 -26.92
C LEU A 134 30.29 3.55 -26.81
N ALA A 135 30.12 2.89 -27.95
CA ALA A 135 29.82 1.47 -28.01
C ALA A 135 31.04 0.67 -28.49
N LEU A 136 31.45 -0.35 -27.73
CA LEU A 136 32.62 -1.20 -28.02
C LEU A 136 32.22 -2.63 -28.41
N ASP A 137 32.70 -3.04 -29.58
CA ASP A 137 32.69 -4.40 -30.11
C ASP A 137 34.08 -4.99 -29.83
N LEU A 138 34.21 -5.68 -28.70
CA LEU A 138 35.45 -6.21 -28.14
C LEU A 138 35.84 -7.55 -28.77
N ASP A 139 34.87 -8.36 -29.20
CA ASP A 139 35.11 -9.71 -29.74
C ASP A 139 35.04 -9.80 -31.27
N ALA A 140 34.73 -8.67 -31.93
CA ALA A 140 34.63 -8.51 -33.38
C ALA A 140 33.46 -9.27 -34.03
N ASP A 141 32.41 -9.60 -33.29
CA ASP A 141 31.22 -10.30 -33.81
C ASP A 141 30.16 -9.34 -34.41
N SER A 142 30.38 -8.03 -34.32
CA SER A 142 29.48 -6.94 -34.74
C SER A 142 28.29 -6.66 -33.80
N ALA A 143 28.22 -7.29 -32.64
CA ALA A 143 27.50 -6.78 -31.48
C ALA A 143 28.41 -5.79 -30.72
N TYR A 144 27.80 -4.99 -29.86
CA TYR A 144 28.53 -4.11 -28.94
C TYR A 144 28.26 -4.63 -27.54
N GLU A 145 29.33 -4.96 -26.82
CA GLU A 145 29.24 -5.55 -25.48
C GLU A 145 29.18 -4.48 -24.39
N ILE A 146 29.74 -3.30 -24.70
CA ILE A 146 29.76 -2.14 -23.81
C ILE A 146 29.16 -0.97 -24.56
N ASP A 147 28.28 -0.22 -23.89
CA ASP A 147 27.65 1.00 -24.37
C ASP A 147 27.58 2.00 -23.20
N VAL A 148 28.21 3.16 -23.35
CA VAL A 148 28.38 4.15 -22.27
C VAL A 148 28.26 5.58 -22.80
N ILE A 149 27.65 6.48 -22.02
CA ILE A 149 27.60 7.92 -22.30
C ILE A 149 28.55 8.65 -21.37
N LEU A 150 29.46 9.42 -21.94
CA LEU A 150 30.50 10.18 -21.24
C LEU A 150 30.46 11.65 -21.64
N GLY A 151 30.99 12.53 -20.80
CA GLY A 151 31.38 13.87 -21.21
C GLY A 151 32.56 13.83 -22.19
N TRP A 152 32.60 14.73 -23.20
CA TRP A 152 33.73 14.79 -24.13
C TRP A 152 35.08 15.06 -23.44
N GLU A 153 35.06 15.83 -22.35
CA GLU A 153 36.24 16.16 -21.56
C GLU A 153 36.85 14.93 -20.86
N GLU A 154 36.03 13.92 -20.55
CA GLU A 154 36.44 12.68 -19.88
C GLU A 154 37.35 11.82 -20.78
N LEU A 155 37.25 11.95 -22.11
CA LEU A 155 38.13 11.27 -23.05
C LEU A 155 39.58 11.78 -23.03
N SER A 156 39.82 12.97 -22.47
CA SER A 156 41.11 13.67 -22.51
C SER A 156 41.97 13.51 -21.24
N GLY A 157 41.44 12.88 -20.18
CA GLY A 157 42.08 12.75 -18.87
C GLY A 157 43.04 11.56 -18.71
N THR A 158 43.74 11.50 -17.57
CA THR A 158 44.60 10.35 -17.17
C THR A 158 43.78 9.07 -16.89
N VAL A 159 42.45 9.15 -16.98
CA VAL A 159 41.47 8.17 -16.52
C VAL A 159 40.69 7.53 -17.69
N GLY A 160 40.90 7.94 -18.94
CA GLY A 160 40.08 7.54 -20.09
C GLY A 160 40.30 6.12 -20.65
N GLY A 161 40.28 5.05 -19.86
CA GLY A 161 40.47 3.71 -20.43
C GLY A 161 40.00 2.48 -19.67
N ASP A 162 39.53 2.62 -18.42
CA ASP A 162 38.95 1.47 -17.71
C ASP A 162 37.42 1.54 -17.76
N LEU A 163 36.87 0.83 -18.73
CA LEU A 163 35.42 0.59 -18.86
C LEU A 163 35.02 -0.73 -18.20
N GLY A 164 35.93 -1.33 -17.41
CA GLY A 164 35.59 -2.40 -16.48
C GLY A 164 34.67 -1.89 -15.38
N ASP A 165 33.98 -2.83 -14.74
CA ASP A 165 33.15 -2.64 -13.54
C ASP A 165 33.70 -3.64 -12.51
N THR A 166 34.67 -3.19 -11.71
CA THR A 166 35.50 -4.05 -10.85
C THR A 166 34.69 -4.65 -9.71
N ASP A 167 33.66 -3.96 -9.22
CA ASP A 167 32.83 -4.41 -8.09
C ASP A 167 31.42 -4.88 -8.47
N GLY A 168 31.00 -4.67 -9.73
CA GLY A 168 29.77 -5.17 -10.30
C GLY A 168 28.53 -4.36 -9.93
N ASP A 169 28.68 -3.08 -9.56
CA ASP A 169 27.57 -2.22 -9.15
C ASP A 169 26.87 -1.52 -10.32
N GLY A 170 27.44 -1.62 -11.51
CA GLY A 170 26.90 -1.09 -12.75
C GLY A 170 27.43 0.28 -13.15
N MET A 171 28.29 0.91 -12.35
CA MET A 171 29.16 2.01 -12.77
C MET A 171 30.49 1.44 -13.27
N HIS A 172 31.21 2.14 -14.16
CA HIS A 172 32.52 1.67 -14.61
C HIS A 172 33.66 2.39 -13.88
N ASP A 173 34.77 1.68 -13.68
CA ASP A 173 35.93 2.10 -12.90
C ASP A 173 36.44 3.49 -13.30
N GLY A 174 36.47 3.78 -14.60
CA GLY A 174 36.89 5.06 -15.14
C GLY A 174 35.99 6.23 -14.72
N TRP A 175 34.66 6.03 -14.66
CA TRP A 175 33.71 7.05 -14.23
C TRP A 175 33.77 7.23 -12.72
N GLU A 176 33.89 6.14 -11.98
CA GLU A 176 34.05 6.17 -10.52
C GLU A 176 35.30 6.97 -10.11
N ILE A 177 36.46 6.66 -10.71
CA ILE A 177 37.71 7.39 -10.46
C ILE A 177 37.57 8.87 -10.83
N ALA A 178 36.89 9.19 -11.94
CA ALA A 178 36.70 10.56 -12.39
C ALA A 178 35.89 11.41 -11.39
N HIS A 179 34.91 10.81 -10.74
CA HIS A 179 34.04 11.48 -9.76
C HIS A 179 34.47 11.27 -8.30
N GLY A 180 35.59 10.56 -8.09
CA GLY A 180 36.20 10.36 -6.76
C GLY A 180 35.61 9.22 -5.95
N PHE A 181 34.91 8.29 -6.60
CA PHE A 181 34.40 7.02 -6.06
C PHE A 181 35.47 5.91 -6.09
N ASP A 182 35.21 4.79 -5.43
CA ASP A 182 36.16 3.69 -5.28
C ASP A 182 35.70 2.48 -6.11
N PRO A 183 36.38 2.13 -7.23
CA PRO A 183 35.99 1.02 -8.13
C PRO A 183 35.89 -0.38 -7.50
N ALA A 184 36.26 -0.51 -6.23
CA ALA A 184 36.15 -1.75 -5.47
C ALA A 184 35.02 -1.72 -4.41
N SER A 185 34.22 -0.66 -4.37
CA SER A 185 33.20 -0.37 -3.36
C SER A 185 31.79 -0.27 -3.99
N PRO A 186 31.02 -1.37 -4.05
CA PRO A 186 29.72 -1.39 -4.73
C PRO A 186 28.61 -0.64 -3.96
N SER A 187 29.00 0.03 -2.87
CA SER A 187 28.10 0.76 -1.97
C SER A 187 28.05 2.25 -2.28
N ASP A 188 28.97 2.79 -3.08
CA ASP A 188 28.90 4.19 -3.49
C ASP A 188 27.94 4.40 -4.66
N ALA A 189 27.64 3.41 -5.51
CA ALA A 189 26.50 3.44 -6.45
C ALA A 189 25.18 3.89 -5.82
N ALA A 190 24.93 3.46 -4.58
CA ALA A 190 23.71 3.75 -3.84
C ALA A 190 23.78 5.03 -2.99
N GLN A 191 24.94 5.71 -2.94
CA GLN A 191 25.11 6.97 -2.24
C GLN A 191 24.59 8.13 -3.08
N ASP A 192 24.24 9.21 -2.40
CA ASP A 192 23.82 10.50 -2.95
C ASP A 192 24.90 11.50 -2.54
N ALA A 193 25.92 11.68 -3.40
CA ALA A 193 27.15 12.36 -3.04
C ALA A 193 27.00 13.89 -2.94
N ASP A 194 26.07 14.47 -3.70
CA ASP A 194 25.77 15.90 -3.72
C ASP A 194 24.49 16.31 -2.97
N SER A 195 23.72 15.33 -2.48
CA SER A 195 22.49 15.49 -1.71
C SER A 195 21.32 16.07 -2.51
N ASP A 196 21.24 15.80 -3.81
CA ASP A 196 20.13 16.21 -4.68
C ASP A 196 18.94 15.21 -4.69
N GLY A 197 19.13 14.02 -4.11
CA GLY A 197 18.15 12.95 -4.00
C GLY A 197 18.24 11.86 -5.08
N ALA A 198 19.15 11.98 -6.04
CA ALA A 198 19.59 10.92 -6.93
C ALA A 198 20.73 10.12 -6.28
N SER A 199 20.95 8.89 -6.73
CA SER A 199 22.14 8.13 -6.34
C SER A 199 23.16 8.20 -7.46
N ASN A 200 24.44 8.01 -7.13
CA ASN A 200 25.53 8.04 -8.11
C ASN A 200 25.25 7.13 -9.32
N LEU A 201 24.69 5.93 -9.09
CA LEU A 201 24.28 5.03 -10.18
C LEU A 201 23.13 5.58 -11.05
N MET A 202 22.16 6.28 -10.45
CA MET A 202 21.08 6.93 -11.21
C MET A 202 21.62 8.05 -12.09
N GLU A 203 22.60 8.79 -11.58
CA GLU A 203 23.24 9.88 -12.30
C GLU A 203 24.15 9.38 -13.40
N TYR A 204 24.95 8.36 -13.13
CA TYR A 204 25.72 7.62 -14.14
C TYR A 204 24.82 7.17 -15.30
N GLY A 205 23.68 6.54 -14.99
CA GLY A 205 22.70 6.13 -16.01
C GLY A 205 22.02 7.28 -16.76
N ALA A 206 21.91 8.46 -16.14
CA ALA A 206 21.40 9.69 -16.77
C ALA A 206 22.49 10.55 -17.43
N GLY A 207 23.76 10.17 -17.25
CA GLY A 207 24.97 10.95 -17.55
C GLY A 207 25.07 12.28 -16.80
N THR A 208 24.35 12.47 -15.69
CA THR A 208 24.44 13.71 -14.88
C THR A 208 25.67 13.70 -13.96
N ASP A 209 25.94 14.84 -13.31
CA ASP A 209 27.18 15.02 -12.54
C ASP A 209 26.92 14.75 -11.05
N PRO A 210 27.43 13.62 -10.51
CA PRO A 210 27.12 13.13 -9.15
C PRO A 210 27.73 13.94 -8.02
N ILE A 211 28.49 14.99 -8.34
CA ILE A 211 29.08 15.90 -7.36
C ILE A 211 28.54 17.33 -7.50
N ASP A 212 27.58 17.58 -8.38
CA ASP A 212 26.92 18.88 -8.58
C ASP A 212 25.39 18.77 -8.51
N GLY A 213 24.80 19.11 -7.36
CA GLY A 213 23.35 19.01 -7.15
C GLY A 213 22.48 19.97 -7.97
N ALA A 214 23.06 20.77 -8.87
CA ALA A 214 22.32 21.46 -9.93
C ALA A 214 22.11 20.58 -11.19
N SER A 215 22.91 19.53 -11.34
CA SER A 215 22.92 18.54 -12.43
C SER A 215 21.99 17.37 -12.10
N THR A 216 20.70 17.64 -11.93
CA THR A 216 19.78 16.60 -11.46
C THR A 216 19.29 15.69 -12.61
N PRO A 217 19.24 14.36 -12.44
CA PRO A 217 18.61 13.48 -13.43
C PRO A 217 17.10 13.75 -13.55
N PRO A 218 16.48 13.48 -14.72
CA PRO A 218 15.04 13.64 -14.92
C PRO A 218 14.26 12.52 -14.20
N ILE A 219 14.15 12.62 -12.88
CA ILE A 219 13.45 11.66 -12.03
C ILE A 219 11.94 11.87 -12.17
N VAL A 220 11.21 10.78 -12.43
CA VAL A 220 9.75 10.77 -12.41
C VAL A 220 9.24 10.32 -11.04
N GLY A 221 8.06 10.80 -10.66
CA GLY A 221 7.36 10.37 -9.45
C GLY A 221 6.18 9.51 -9.85
N LEU A 222 6.45 8.30 -10.32
CA LEU A 222 5.40 7.38 -10.74
C LEU A 222 4.83 6.68 -9.50
N SER A 223 3.52 6.49 -9.45
CA SER A 223 2.86 5.80 -8.34
C SER A 223 1.60 5.10 -8.81
N ILE A 224 1.18 4.06 -8.10
CA ILE A 224 -0.07 3.35 -8.36
C ILE A 224 -0.90 3.19 -7.09
N ILE A 225 -2.18 3.54 -7.19
CA ILE A 225 -3.18 3.26 -6.15
C ILE A 225 -4.34 2.46 -6.72
N SER A 226 -5.00 1.67 -5.89
CA SER A 226 -6.17 0.89 -6.28
C SER A 226 -7.39 1.18 -5.43
N GLY A 227 -8.58 1.09 -6.04
CA GLY A 227 -9.86 0.99 -5.36
C GLY A 227 -10.75 -0.08 -5.99
N SER A 228 -11.84 -0.45 -5.31
CA SER A 228 -12.81 -1.41 -5.83
C SER A 228 -14.26 -0.92 -5.65
N THR A 229 -15.19 -1.44 -6.44
CA THR A 229 -16.64 -1.19 -6.24
C THR A 229 -17.23 -1.88 -5.01
N GLY A 230 -16.44 -2.65 -4.25
CA GLY A 230 -16.85 -3.30 -3.01
C GLY A 230 -15.79 -4.27 -2.47
N ASN A 231 -15.52 -4.17 -1.18
CA ASN A 231 -14.52 -5.02 -0.51
C ASN A 231 -15.13 -6.33 0.04
N VAL A 232 -16.46 -6.45 0.07
CA VAL A 232 -17.19 -7.67 0.42
C VAL A 232 -18.25 -7.91 -0.64
N VAL A 233 -18.19 -9.03 -1.35
CA VAL A 233 -19.01 -9.29 -2.53
C VAL A 233 -19.55 -10.72 -2.53
N VAL A 234 -20.76 -10.89 -3.07
CA VAL A 234 -21.37 -12.22 -3.22
C VAL A 234 -20.69 -12.96 -4.35
N SER A 235 -20.40 -14.24 -4.17
CA SER A 235 -19.91 -15.15 -5.22
C SER A 235 -20.77 -15.03 -6.49
N GLY A 236 -20.11 -14.87 -7.63
CA GLY A 236 -20.70 -14.59 -8.93
C GLY A 236 -20.82 -13.10 -9.27
N SER A 237 -20.63 -12.19 -8.32
CA SER A 237 -20.76 -10.75 -8.56
C SER A 237 -19.61 -10.21 -9.40
N THR A 238 -19.92 -9.17 -10.19
CA THR A 238 -18.91 -8.41 -10.91
C THR A 238 -18.25 -7.40 -9.97
N VAL A 239 -16.92 -7.43 -9.90
CA VAL A 239 -16.09 -6.47 -9.16
C VAL A 239 -15.32 -5.62 -10.18
N LEU A 240 -15.37 -4.30 -10.03
CA LEU A 240 -14.52 -3.38 -10.77
C LEU A 240 -13.39 -2.89 -9.86
N PHE A 241 -12.15 -3.21 -10.23
CA PHE A 241 -10.95 -2.58 -9.71
C PHE A 241 -10.58 -1.38 -10.57
N SER A 242 -10.36 -0.24 -9.92
CA SER A 242 -9.87 0.99 -10.53
C SER A 242 -8.46 1.23 -10.06
N LEU A 243 -7.49 1.05 -10.95
CA LEU A 243 -6.09 1.36 -10.70
C LEU A 243 -5.82 2.77 -11.26
N THR A 244 -5.26 3.65 -10.45
CA THR A 244 -4.85 4.99 -10.88
C THR A 244 -3.35 5.08 -10.84
N VAL A 245 -2.74 5.26 -12.00
CA VAL A 245 -1.31 5.53 -12.15
C VAL A 245 -1.12 7.03 -12.28
N SER A 246 -0.25 7.61 -11.46
CA SER A 246 0.03 9.04 -11.47
C SER A 246 1.52 9.27 -11.65
N ASN A 247 1.89 10.21 -12.52
CA ASN A 247 3.21 10.79 -12.55
C ASN A 247 3.11 12.18 -11.92
N VAL A 248 3.67 12.36 -10.72
CA VAL A 248 3.61 13.64 -9.98
C VAL A 248 4.78 14.58 -10.28
N SER A 249 5.68 14.18 -11.17
CA SER A 249 6.85 14.99 -11.56
C SER A 249 6.56 15.94 -12.72
N ASN A 250 7.49 16.86 -12.95
CA ASN A 250 7.56 17.75 -14.11
C ASN A 250 8.17 17.08 -15.37
N PHE A 251 8.62 15.82 -15.28
CA PHE A 251 9.15 15.05 -16.41
C PHE A 251 8.12 14.05 -16.92
N ALA A 252 8.23 13.62 -18.17
CA ALA A 252 7.37 12.57 -18.72
C ALA A 252 7.92 11.18 -18.35
N ALA A 253 7.06 10.29 -17.88
CA ALA A 253 7.40 8.89 -17.62
C ALA A 253 7.16 8.07 -18.89
N ASN A 254 8.21 7.43 -19.41
CA ASN A 254 8.17 6.69 -20.67
C ASN A 254 7.95 5.19 -20.47
N ASP A 255 7.39 4.54 -21.50
CA ASP A 255 7.15 3.09 -21.52
C ASP A 255 6.49 2.55 -20.25
N VAL A 256 5.48 3.29 -19.76
CA VAL A 256 4.79 2.91 -18.53
C VAL A 256 3.97 1.63 -18.76
N VAL A 257 4.18 0.63 -17.91
CA VAL A 257 3.49 -0.66 -17.95
C VAL A 257 2.90 -0.98 -16.59
N VAL A 258 1.62 -1.36 -16.55
CA VAL A 258 0.98 -1.91 -15.35
C VAL A 258 0.87 -3.43 -15.49
N THR A 259 1.34 -4.16 -14.49
CA THR A 259 1.12 -5.60 -14.37
C THR A 259 0.15 -5.86 -13.22
N ASN A 260 -0.96 -6.53 -13.51
CA ASN A 260 -2.02 -6.77 -12.54
C ASN A 260 -2.36 -8.25 -12.41
N THR A 261 -2.23 -8.78 -11.20
CA THR A 261 -2.66 -10.13 -10.84
C THR A 261 -4.03 -10.06 -10.17
N ILE A 262 -5.07 -10.50 -10.90
CA ILE A 262 -6.45 -10.50 -10.37
C ILE A 262 -6.69 -11.65 -9.38
N PRO A 263 -7.62 -11.48 -8.43
CA PRO A 263 -8.15 -12.57 -7.60
C PRO A 263 -8.66 -13.77 -8.41
N PRO A 264 -8.79 -14.96 -7.79
CA PRO A 264 -9.48 -16.10 -8.40
C PRO A 264 -10.89 -15.74 -8.90
N GLY A 265 -11.11 -15.94 -10.19
CA GLY A 265 -12.33 -15.53 -10.88
C GLY A 265 -12.16 -15.51 -12.39
N GLU A 266 -13.14 -14.94 -13.09
CA GLU A 266 -13.12 -14.75 -14.54
C GLU A 266 -12.85 -13.29 -14.87
N LEU A 267 -11.84 -12.98 -15.70
CA LEU A 267 -11.65 -11.63 -16.22
C LEU A 267 -12.77 -11.33 -17.23
N ILE A 268 -13.54 -10.28 -16.96
CA ILE A 268 -14.60 -9.80 -17.88
C ILE A 268 -14.00 -8.78 -18.85
N SER A 269 -13.23 -7.81 -18.35
CA SER A 269 -12.59 -6.79 -19.19
C SER A 269 -11.46 -6.10 -18.45
N ALA A 270 -10.43 -5.66 -19.17
CA ALA A 270 -9.43 -4.73 -18.68
C ALA A 270 -9.26 -3.61 -19.70
N ASN A 271 -9.48 -2.36 -19.30
CA ASN A 271 -9.39 -1.20 -20.18
C ASN A 271 -8.59 -0.10 -19.51
N ALA A 272 -7.63 0.46 -20.22
CA ALA A 272 -6.90 1.64 -19.78
C ALA A 272 -7.47 2.89 -20.46
N SER A 273 -7.45 4.04 -19.78
CA SER A 273 -7.81 5.33 -20.37
C SER A 273 -6.80 5.79 -21.43
N GLN A 274 -5.60 5.19 -21.44
CA GLN A 274 -4.55 5.37 -22.43
C GLN A 274 -3.83 4.04 -22.65
N GLY A 275 -3.41 3.77 -23.89
CA GLY A 275 -2.69 2.55 -24.22
C GLY A 275 -3.60 1.33 -24.37
N THR A 276 -3.06 0.13 -24.14
CA THR A 276 -3.79 -1.12 -24.35
C THR A 276 -3.51 -2.14 -23.25
N CYS A 277 -4.52 -2.92 -22.89
CA CYS A 277 -4.41 -4.03 -21.94
C CYS A 277 -4.55 -5.37 -22.67
N SER A 278 -3.75 -6.36 -22.25
CA SER A 278 -3.76 -7.71 -22.78
C SER A 278 -3.40 -8.72 -21.68
N GLY A 279 -3.56 -10.02 -21.95
CA GLY A 279 -3.32 -11.06 -20.95
C GLY A 279 -4.43 -11.19 -19.91
N LEU A 280 -4.44 -12.33 -19.23
CA LEU A 280 -5.46 -12.66 -18.20
C LEU A 280 -4.84 -12.82 -16.80
N GLN A 281 -3.66 -13.43 -16.72
CA GLN A 281 -2.95 -13.77 -15.49
C GLN A 281 -1.43 -13.78 -15.78
N PRO A 282 -0.71 -12.66 -15.59
CA PRO A 282 -1.23 -11.35 -15.21
C PRO A 282 -1.91 -10.61 -16.40
N THR A 283 -2.79 -9.67 -16.08
CA THR A 283 -3.24 -8.63 -17.02
C THR A 283 -2.12 -7.60 -17.15
N VAL A 284 -1.65 -7.33 -18.36
CA VAL A 284 -0.58 -6.34 -18.64
C VAL A 284 -1.15 -5.20 -19.45
N CYS A 285 -1.01 -3.97 -18.96
CA CYS A 285 -1.45 -2.76 -19.63
C CYS A 285 -0.25 -1.90 -20.01
N ASN A 286 0.04 -1.81 -21.31
CA ASN A 286 1.05 -0.93 -21.87
C ASN A 286 0.42 0.46 -22.03
N LEU A 287 0.77 1.39 -21.14
CA LEU A 287 0.21 2.74 -21.08
C LEU A 287 1.01 3.72 -21.96
N GLY A 288 2.27 3.42 -22.25
CA GLY A 288 3.16 4.30 -23.02
C GLY A 288 3.60 5.51 -22.18
N THR A 289 3.81 6.66 -22.80
CA THR A 289 4.27 7.87 -22.08
C THR A 289 3.14 8.50 -21.26
N ILE A 290 3.36 8.68 -19.96
CA ILE A 290 2.52 9.51 -19.10
C ILE A 290 3.20 10.88 -18.97
N SER A 291 2.50 11.94 -19.41
CA SER A 291 3.02 13.30 -19.35
C SER A 291 3.37 13.74 -17.93
N ALA A 292 4.17 14.79 -17.81
CA ALA A 292 4.36 15.51 -16.56
C ALA A 292 3.01 15.82 -15.89
N PHE A 293 2.91 15.58 -14.58
CA PHE A 293 1.69 15.71 -13.78
C PHE A 293 0.48 14.92 -14.32
N GLY A 294 0.71 13.91 -15.16
CA GLY A 294 -0.31 13.13 -15.83
C GLY A 294 -0.86 11.99 -14.97
N THR A 295 -2.11 11.60 -15.23
CA THR A 295 -2.75 10.46 -14.58
C THR A 295 -3.45 9.57 -15.59
N VAL A 296 -3.30 8.26 -15.47
CA VAL A 296 -3.97 7.25 -16.30
C VAL A 296 -4.72 6.28 -15.39
N THR A 297 -5.91 5.86 -15.82
CA THR A 297 -6.72 4.90 -15.08
C THR A 297 -6.82 3.57 -15.82
N VAL A 298 -6.72 2.46 -15.09
CA VAL A 298 -6.95 1.10 -15.59
C VAL A 298 -8.15 0.52 -14.85
N SER A 299 -9.20 0.20 -15.61
CA SER A 299 -10.43 -0.41 -15.13
C SER A 299 -10.42 -1.91 -15.40
N VAL A 300 -10.33 -2.73 -14.35
CA VAL A 300 -10.32 -4.19 -14.43
C VAL A 300 -11.62 -4.74 -13.84
N ARG A 301 -12.46 -5.36 -14.67
CA ARG A 301 -13.69 -6.02 -14.26
C ARG A 301 -13.49 -7.52 -14.20
N ILE A 302 -13.83 -8.13 -13.07
CA ILE A 302 -13.81 -9.58 -12.87
C ILE A 302 -15.17 -10.08 -12.40
N SER A 303 -15.43 -11.37 -12.60
CA SER A 303 -16.46 -12.11 -11.88
C SER A 303 -15.80 -12.87 -10.73
N ALA A 304 -16.12 -12.52 -9.49
CA ALA A 304 -15.53 -13.12 -8.30
C ALA A 304 -16.26 -14.43 -7.94
N GLN A 305 -15.61 -15.59 -8.09
CA GLN A 305 -16.29 -16.89 -8.06
C GLN A 305 -15.88 -17.79 -6.89
N VAL A 306 -14.69 -17.59 -6.34
CA VAL A 306 -14.13 -18.45 -5.29
C VAL A 306 -14.38 -17.78 -3.95
N PRO A 307 -15.10 -18.43 -3.00
CA PRO A 307 -15.27 -17.90 -1.65
C PRO A 307 -13.93 -17.81 -0.91
N GLY A 308 -13.75 -16.74 -0.14
CA GLY A 308 -12.54 -16.48 0.64
C GLY A 308 -12.08 -15.04 0.56
N VAL A 309 -10.98 -14.75 1.26
CA VAL A 309 -10.29 -13.46 1.17
C VAL A 309 -9.25 -13.56 0.08
N HIS A 310 -9.29 -12.63 -0.88
CA HIS A 310 -8.41 -12.60 -2.03
C HIS A 310 -7.91 -11.18 -2.29
N SER A 311 -6.80 -11.04 -3.00
CA SER A 311 -6.18 -9.75 -3.28
C SER A 311 -5.97 -9.53 -4.77
N ASN A 312 -6.28 -8.33 -5.25
CA ASN A 312 -5.81 -7.81 -6.52
C ASN A 312 -4.49 -7.10 -6.28
N THR A 313 -3.42 -7.55 -6.92
CA THR A 313 -2.07 -6.95 -6.78
C THR A 313 -1.69 -6.32 -8.10
N ALA A 314 -1.43 -5.02 -8.11
CA ALA A 314 -0.97 -4.30 -9.27
C ALA A 314 0.40 -3.66 -9.01
N THR A 315 1.28 -3.75 -10.00
CA THR A 315 2.56 -3.06 -10.03
C THR A 315 2.63 -2.17 -11.25
N VAL A 316 3.37 -1.06 -11.16
CA VAL A 316 3.66 -0.19 -12.29
C VAL A 316 5.17 -0.09 -12.48
N THR A 317 5.63 -0.04 -13.74
CA THR A 317 7.02 0.14 -14.14
C THR A 317 7.12 1.19 -15.25
N THR A 318 8.32 1.74 -15.44
CA THR A 318 8.64 2.77 -16.44
C THR A 318 10.08 2.55 -16.92
N SER A 319 10.43 3.04 -18.11
CA SER A 319 11.83 3.13 -18.57
C SER A 319 12.54 4.39 -18.06
N SER A 320 11.78 5.43 -17.68
CA SER A 320 12.31 6.60 -16.96
C SER A 320 12.76 6.25 -15.54
N ILE A 321 13.73 6.99 -15.00
CA ILE A 321 14.23 6.82 -13.63
C ILE A 321 13.14 7.22 -12.63
N ASP A 322 12.83 6.32 -11.70
CA ASP A 322 11.92 6.54 -10.58
C ASP A 322 12.59 6.09 -9.29
N SER A 323 12.88 7.06 -8.42
CA SER A 323 13.60 6.82 -7.17
C SER A 323 12.70 6.25 -6.05
N THR A 324 11.38 6.24 -6.21
CA THR A 324 10.43 5.87 -5.14
C THR A 324 9.74 4.52 -5.40
N ALA A 325 10.50 3.43 -5.52
CA ALA A 325 9.92 2.11 -5.83
C ALA A 325 8.82 1.60 -4.85
N SER A 326 8.73 2.16 -3.63
CA SER A 326 7.74 1.76 -2.62
C SER A 326 6.28 2.07 -2.95
N ASP A 327 6.00 3.04 -3.83
CA ASP A 327 4.64 3.40 -4.26
C ASP A 327 4.25 2.84 -5.63
N ASN A 328 5.13 2.03 -6.22
CA ASN A 328 4.91 1.32 -7.49
C ASN A 328 4.17 0.00 -7.35
N THR A 329 3.66 -0.32 -6.16
CA THR A 329 2.86 -1.52 -5.90
C THR A 329 1.64 -1.20 -5.04
N THR A 330 0.49 -1.77 -5.40
CA THR A 330 -0.73 -1.67 -4.60
C THR A 330 -1.44 -3.03 -4.50
N VAL A 331 -2.03 -3.28 -3.33
CA VAL A 331 -2.74 -4.53 -3.01
C VAL A 331 -4.13 -4.18 -2.50
N GLN A 332 -5.17 -4.57 -3.24
CA GLN A 332 -6.56 -4.41 -2.83
C GLN A 332 -7.16 -5.76 -2.45
N ALA A 333 -7.47 -5.94 -1.16
CA ALA A 333 -8.19 -7.11 -0.70
C ALA A 333 -9.71 -7.01 -1.00
N ILE A 334 -10.32 -8.16 -1.30
CA ILE A 334 -11.76 -8.38 -1.36
C ILE A 334 -12.11 -9.67 -0.63
N THR A 335 -13.31 -9.72 -0.05
CA THR A 335 -13.89 -10.92 0.54
C THR A 335 -15.03 -11.40 -0.34
N VAL A 336 -14.95 -12.64 -0.80
CA VAL A 336 -16.00 -13.29 -1.59
C VAL A 336 -16.78 -14.22 -0.68
N GLY A 337 -18.06 -13.95 -0.48
CA GLY A 337 -18.95 -14.74 0.37
C GLY A 337 -20.05 -15.46 -0.41
N ALA A 338 -20.64 -16.48 0.19
CA ALA A 338 -21.88 -17.06 -0.30
C ALA A 338 -23.05 -16.10 -0.09
N SER A 339 -24.11 -16.24 -0.89
CA SER A 339 -25.38 -15.55 -0.60
C SER A 339 -26.01 -16.12 0.68
N SER A 340 -26.52 -15.26 1.55
CA SER A 340 -27.35 -15.66 2.71
C SER A 340 -28.61 -16.43 2.31
N GLY A 341 -29.01 -16.40 1.02
CA GLY A 341 -30.08 -17.25 0.48
C GLY A 341 -29.84 -18.75 0.64
N THR A 342 -28.57 -19.17 0.77
CA THR A 342 -28.20 -20.56 1.08
C THR A 342 -28.66 -20.94 2.50
N ILE A 343 -28.46 -20.06 3.48
CA ILE A 343 -28.97 -20.22 4.85
C ILE A 343 -30.50 -20.09 4.88
N GLN A 344 -31.05 -19.10 4.17
CA GLN A 344 -32.50 -18.87 4.14
C GLN A 344 -33.25 -20.10 3.65
N SER A 345 -32.76 -20.77 2.61
CA SER A 345 -33.39 -22.00 2.08
C SER A 345 -33.45 -23.13 3.12
N LEU A 346 -32.44 -23.23 4.00
CA LEU A 346 -32.43 -24.19 5.10
C LEU A 346 -33.47 -23.84 6.17
N ILE A 347 -33.57 -22.56 6.54
CA ILE A 347 -34.60 -22.07 7.46
C ILE A 347 -36.00 -22.31 6.89
N ASP A 348 -36.22 -22.02 5.61
CA ASP A 348 -37.51 -22.19 4.94
C ASP A 348 -37.99 -23.65 4.96
N GLY A 349 -37.06 -24.61 4.84
CA GLY A 349 -37.33 -26.05 4.90
C GLY A 349 -37.37 -26.66 6.31
N ALA A 350 -36.87 -25.95 7.33
CA ALA A 350 -36.80 -26.44 8.70
C ALA A 350 -38.16 -26.39 9.43
N THR A 351 -38.30 -27.25 10.43
CA THR A 351 -39.41 -27.27 11.40
C THR A 351 -38.94 -26.69 12.73
N ASP A 352 -39.86 -26.14 13.52
CA ASP A 352 -39.57 -25.70 14.88
C ASP A 352 -38.90 -26.82 15.71
N GLY A 353 -37.85 -26.47 16.42
CA GLY A 353 -36.94 -27.37 17.15
C GLY A 353 -35.70 -27.82 16.36
N ASP A 354 -35.67 -27.62 15.04
CA ASP A 354 -34.51 -28.03 14.24
C ASP A 354 -33.25 -27.23 14.56
N THR A 355 -32.10 -27.89 14.46
CA THR A 355 -30.79 -27.23 14.46
C THR A 355 -30.21 -27.25 13.06
N ILE A 356 -29.90 -26.06 12.54
CA ILE A 356 -29.35 -25.80 11.21
C ILE A 356 -27.85 -25.51 11.37
N PRO A 357 -26.96 -26.49 11.08
CA PRO A 357 -25.53 -26.26 11.07
C PRO A 357 -25.12 -25.42 9.85
N VAL A 358 -24.32 -24.40 10.08
CA VAL A 358 -23.72 -23.55 9.05
C VAL A 358 -22.21 -23.78 9.04
N ALA A 359 -21.67 -24.05 7.85
CA ALA A 359 -20.25 -24.28 7.65
C ALA A 359 -19.44 -22.97 7.78
N PRO A 360 -18.11 -23.04 7.97
CA PRO A 360 -17.22 -21.89 7.84
C PRO A 360 -17.43 -21.13 6.53
N GLY A 361 -17.38 -19.79 6.59
CA GLY A 361 -17.55 -18.92 5.44
C GLY A 361 -18.23 -17.60 5.76
N VAL A 362 -18.27 -16.72 4.76
CA VAL A 362 -18.97 -15.42 4.83
C VAL A 362 -20.28 -15.53 4.06
N TYR A 363 -21.39 -15.22 4.72
CA TYR A 363 -22.75 -15.25 4.16
C TYR A 363 -23.29 -13.83 4.07
N ILE A 364 -23.53 -13.37 2.85
CA ILE A 364 -23.79 -11.96 2.55
C ILE A 364 -25.28 -11.76 2.25
N GLY A 365 -25.88 -10.82 2.97
CA GLY A 365 -27.30 -10.49 2.91
C GLY A 365 -28.05 -10.89 4.19
N MET A 366 -29.33 -10.53 4.23
CA MET A 366 -30.19 -10.77 5.38
C MET A 366 -30.54 -12.25 5.55
N VAL A 367 -30.56 -12.72 6.80
CA VAL A 367 -31.12 -14.00 7.23
C VAL A 367 -32.40 -13.73 8.03
N ASN A 368 -33.51 -14.34 7.66
CA ASN A 368 -34.80 -14.16 8.33
C ASN A 368 -35.31 -15.49 8.89
N PHE A 369 -35.49 -15.55 10.21
CA PHE A 369 -36.02 -16.74 10.88
C PHE A 369 -37.51 -16.96 10.59
N MET A 370 -38.21 -15.97 10.03
CA MET A 370 -39.62 -16.09 9.63
C MET A 370 -40.54 -16.58 10.76
N ASN A 371 -40.28 -16.14 12.00
CA ASN A 371 -40.96 -16.55 13.22
C ASN A 371 -40.82 -18.04 13.59
N LYS A 372 -39.86 -18.77 13.00
CA LYS A 372 -39.61 -20.18 13.33
C LYS A 372 -38.70 -20.32 14.54
N ASP A 373 -39.00 -21.31 15.37
CA ASP A 373 -38.18 -21.67 16.53
C ASP A 373 -37.06 -22.65 16.13
N VAL A 374 -36.08 -22.18 15.37
CA VAL A 374 -34.94 -22.99 14.89
C VAL A 374 -33.62 -22.51 15.47
N THR A 375 -32.65 -23.40 15.63
CA THR A 375 -31.29 -23.05 16.05
C THR A 375 -30.36 -22.94 14.84
N LEU A 376 -29.90 -21.73 14.52
CA LEU A 376 -28.84 -21.50 13.55
C LEU A 376 -27.48 -21.56 14.27
N LEU A 377 -26.62 -22.49 13.85
CA LEU A 377 -25.33 -22.77 14.52
C LEU A 377 -24.15 -22.65 13.56
N GLY A 378 -23.28 -21.65 13.76
CA GLY A 378 -21.99 -21.56 13.11
C GLY A 378 -21.05 -22.64 13.66
N THR A 379 -20.83 -23.69 12.89
CA THR A 379 -20.20 -24.93 13.38
C THR A 379 -18.72 -24.78 13.76
N ALA A 380 -18.04 -23.76 13.22
CA ALA A 380 -16.66 -23.42 13.57
C ALA A 380 -16.57 -22.16 14.46
N GLY A 381 -17.71 -21.64 14.91
CA GLY A 381 -17.76 -20.46 15.76
C GLY A 381 -17.50 -19.14 15.02
N PRO A 382 -17.52 -18.02 15.77
CA PRO A 382 -17.56 -16.69 15.18
C PRO A 382 -16.27 -16.28 14.45
N ALA A 383 -15.14 -16.93 14.73
CA ALA A 383 -13.88 -16.65 14.05
C ALA A 383 -13.89 -17.05 12.56
N GLU A 384 -14.72 -18.03 12.20
CA GLU A 384 -14.71 -18.67 10.87
C GLU A 384 -16.06 -18.58 10.15
N THR A 385 -17.13 -18.22 10.85
CA THR A 385 -18.49 -18.12 10.27
C THR A 385 -19.04 -16.71 10.44
N THR A 386 -19.30 -16.02 9.32
CA THR A 386 -19.76 -14.62 9.31
C THR A 386 -21.10 -14.47 8.61
N ILE A 387 -22.02 -13.72 9.21
CA ILE A 387 -23.19 -13.14 8.52
C ILE A 387 -22.92 -11.65 8.31
N HIS A 388 -22.91 -11.22 7.05
CA HIS A 388 -22.63 -9.86 6.65
C HIS A 388 -23.89 -9.18 6.07
N GLY A 389 -24.40 -8.14 6.73
CA GLY A 389 -25.67 -7.48 6.38
C GLY A 389 -25.69 -6.71 5.06
N ASN A 390 -24.53 -6.53 4.43
CA ASN A 390 -24.38 -5.89 3.11
C ASN A 390 -24.99 -4.48 3.04
N GLY A 391 -24.76 -3.68 4.08
CA GLY A 391 -25.35 -2.34 4.24
C GLY A 391 -26.76 -2.33 4.83
N GLY A 392 -27.42 -3.49 4.93
CA GLY A 392 -28.75 -3.65 5.50
C GLY A 392 -28.76 -4.41 6.83
N LEU A 393 -29.95 -4.90 7.21
CA LEU A 393 -30.14 -5.77 8.37
C LEU A 393 -29.48 -7.14 8.12
N ALA A 394 -28.67 -7.63 9.05
CA ALA A 394 -28.04 -8.94 8.93
C ALA A 394 -29.01 -10.06 9.34
N VAL A 395 -29.75 -9.90 10.44
CA VAL A 395 -30.66 -10.93 10.95
C VAL A 395 -31.99 -10.34 11.43
N ALA A 396 -33.09 -10.99 11.08
CA ALA A 396 -34.37 -10.85 11.79
C ALA A 396 -34.71 -12.17 12.49
N ILE A 397 -34.94 -12.10 13.80
CA ILE A 397 -35.17 -13.27 14.66
C ILE A 397 -36.39 -13.09 15.56
N GLY A 398 -37.09 -14.19 15.84
CA GLY A 398 -38.18 -14.26 16.81
C GLY A 398 -39.60 -14.29 16.22
N PRO A 399 -40.62 -14.68 17.02
CA PRO A 399 -40.49 -15.27 18.36
C PRO A 399 -39.80 -16.65 18.31
N GLY A 400 -39.14 -17.02 19.41
CA GLY A 400 -38.29 -18.22 19.42
C GLY A 400 -37.08 -18.09 18.50
N GLY A 401 -36.37 -19.19 18.30
CA GLY A 401 -35.19 -19.25 17.46
C GLY A 401 -33.91 -18.88 18.21
N THR A 402 -32.84 -19.55 17.83
CA THR A 402 -31.51 -19.37 18.42
C THR A 402 -30.51 -19.05 17.33
N ILE A 403 -29.62 -18.09 17.56
CA ILE A 403 -28.44 -17.84 16.73
C ILE A 403 -27.17 -17.91 17.58
N ARG A 404 -26.23 -18.78 17.18
CA ARG A 404 -24.95 -18.95 17.88
C ARG A 404 -23.78 -19.25 16.98
N GLY A 405 -22.63 -18.68 17.34
CA GLY A 405 -21.34 -18.99 16.72
C GLY A 405 -21.06 -18.18 15.46
N PHE A 406 -21.56 -16.95 15.37
CA PHE A 406 -21.36 -16.10 14.19
C PHE A 406 -20.64 -14.80 14.52
N THR A 407 -19.76 -14.34 13.63
CA THR A 407 -19.50 -12.91 13.50
C THR A 407 -20.66 -12.28 12.73
N ILE A 408 -21.24 -11.20 13.26
CA ILE A 408 -22.32 -10.43 12.64
C ILE A 408 -21.77 -9.03 12.36
N THR A 409 -21.73 -8.63 11.09
CA THR A 409 -21.09 -7.39 10.66
C THR A 409 -21.77 -6.81 9.40
N GLY A 410 -21.29 -5.66 8.91
CA GLY A 410 -21.73 -5.08 7.64
C GLY A 410 -23.10 -4.43 7.70
N SER A 411 -23.58 -4.05 8.89
CA SER A 411 -24.89 -3.44 9.11
C SER A 411 -24.75 -2.06 9.76
N PRO A 412 -24.55 -0.98 8.98
CA PRO A 412 -24.27 0.36 9.51
C PRO A 412 -25.42 1.01 10.27
N ALA A 413 -26.66 0.54 10.10
CA ALA A 413 -27.83 1.03 10.83
C ALA A 413 -28.20 0.11 12.01
N LEU A 414 -28.50 -1.15 11.73
CA LEU A 414 -28.92 -2.15 12.70
C LEU A 414 -28.52 -3.55 12.22
N ALA A 415 -27.83 -4.33 13.06
CA ALA A 415 -27.42 -5.70 12.72
C ALA A 415 -28.52 -6.73 12.94
N VAL A 416 -29.17 -6.74 14.11
CA VAL A 416 -30.18 -7.75 14.47
C VAL A 416 -31.46 -7.10 14.95
N ARG A 417 -32.59 -7.52 14.38
CA ARG A 417 -33.93 -7.14 14.85
C ARG A 417 -34.60 -8.34 15.50
N THR A 418 -35.15 -8.12 16.69
CA THR A 418 -35.87 -9.13 17.46
C THR A 418 -37.38 -8.88 17.43
N HIS A 419 -38.16 -9.96 17.45
CA HIS A 419 -39.62 -9.95 17.45
C HIS A 419 -40.18 -10.95 18.48
N GLY A 420 -41.20 -10.56 19.23
CA GLY A 420 -41.79 -11.43 20.25
C GLY A 420 -40.79 -11.83 21.34
N ALA A 421 -41.07 -12.94 22.04
CA ALA A 421 -40.25 -13.40 23.16
C ALA A 421 -39.62 -14.78 22.88
N GLY A 422 -38.57 -15.11 23.63
CA GLY A 422 -38.00 -16.46 23.68
C GLY A 422 -36.84 -16.73 22.71
N SER A 423 -36.44 -15.75 21.90
CA SER A 423 -35.23 -15.90 21.06
C SER A 423 -33.96 -15.92 21.91
N LEU A 424 -32.98 -16.71 21.52
CA LEU A 424 -31.64 -16.76 22.14
C LEU A 424 -30.58 -16.28 21.14
N ILE A 425 -29.88 -15.21 21.48
CA ILE A 425 -28.72 -14.70 20.74
C ILE A 425 -27.52 -14.98 21.61
N SER A 426 -26.69 -15.96 21.25
CA SER A 426 -25.59 -16.39 22.12
C SER A 426 -24.28 -16.71 21.43
N GLY A 427 -23.14 -16.49 22.07
CA GLY A 427 -21.83 -16.88 21.52
C GLY A 427 -21.50 -16.26 20.16
N ASN A 428 -21.98 -15.04 19.89
CA ASN A 428 -21.71 -14.30 18.66
C ASN A 428 -20.76 -13.13 18.89
N VAL A 429 -20.15 -12.65 17.80
CA VAL A 429 -19.33 -11.44 17.78
C VAL A 429 -20.01 -10.39 16.91
N PHE A 430 -20.43 -9.28 17.48
CA PHE A 430 -20.94 -8.12 16.76
C PHE A 430 -19.80 -7.14 16.53
N LEU A 431 -19.42 -6.93 15.26
CA LEU A 431 -18.23 -6.18 14.89
C LEU A 431 -18.55 -5.08 13.89
N GLY A 432 -18.23 -3.83 14.21
CA GLY A 432 -18.23 -2.73 13.24
C GLY A 432 -19.60 -2.36 12.67
N ASN A 433 -20.68 -2.66 13.39
CA ASN A 433 -22.04 -2.30 12.98
C ASN A 433 -22.42 -0.90 13.45
N GLY A 434 -23.60 -0.44 13.04
CA GLY A 434 -24.37 0.53 13.83
C GLY A 434 -24.90 -0.16 15.08
N ARG A 435 -26.20 0.02 15.38
CA ARG A 435 -26.82 -0.70 16.51
C ARG A 435 -26.65 -2.20 16.32
N ALA A 436 -26.36 -2.92 17.40
CA ALA A 436 -26.16 -4.35 17.35
C ALA A 436 -27.51 -5.09 17.38
N ILE A 437 -28.36 -4.79 18.36
CA ILE A 437 -29.62 -5.51 18.58
C ILE A 437 -30.73 -4.51 18.91
N GLU A 438 -31.88 -4.68 18.30
CA GLU A 438 -33.07 -3.87 18.57
C GLU A 438 -34.32 -4.75 18.77
N GLY A 439 -35.20 -4.35 19.68
CA GLY A 439 -36.53 -4.93 19.82
C GLY A 439 -37.57 -3.94 20.32
N ASP A 440 -38.77 -4.01 19.76
CA ASP A 440 -39.94 -3.28 20.23
C ASP A 440 -40.99 -4.29 20.69
N SER A 441 -41.38 -4.20 21.97
CA SER A 441 -42.30 -5.15 22.59
C SER A 441 -41.85 -6.61 22.37
N ALA A 442 -40.53 -6.80 22.44
CA ALA A 442 -39.83 -8.05 22.18
C ALA A 442 -38.90 -8.38 23.35
N SER A 443 -38.52 -9.63 23.54
CA SER A 443 -37.75 -10.07 24.73
C SER A 443 -36.89 -11.28 24.40
N ALA A 444 -35.68 -11.00 23.90
CA ALA A 444 -34.67 -12.02 23.66
C ALA A 444 -33.78 -12.22 24.90
N SER A 445 -33.20 -13.41 24.99
CA SER A 445 -32.05 -13.71 25.83
C SER A 445 -30.79 -13.46 25.02
N ILE A 446 -29.89 -12.62 25.52
CA ILE A 446 -28.65 -12.20 24.88
C ILE A 446 -27.52 -12.62 25.80
N ASP A 447 -26.85 -13.72 25.47
CA ASP A 447 -25.94 -14.41 26.39
C ASP A 447 -24.57 -14.72 25.77
N GLY A 448 -23.46 -14.34 26.41
CA GLY A 448 -22.14 -14.79 25.94
C GLY A 448 -21.70 -14.17 24.60
N ASN A 449 -22.19 -12.99 24.23
CA ASN A 449 -21.80 -12.31 23.00
C ASN A 449 -20.71 -11.26 23.26
N ARG A 450 -19.88 -10.99 22.25
CA ARG A 450 -18.94 -9.87 22.27
C ARG A 450 -19.35 -8.77 21.30
N PHE A 451 -19.41 -7.54 21.76
CA PHE A 451 -19.76 -6.35 20.99
C PHE A 451 -18.53 -5.44 20.92
N ARG A 452 -17.92 -5.32 19.74
CA ARG A 452 -16.70 -4.55 19.55
C ARG A 452 -16.78 -3.56 18.39
N ALA A 453 -16.30 -2.34 18.63
CA ALA A 453 -16.20 -1.29 17.61
C ALA A 453 -17.52 -1.00 16.88
N ASN A 454 -18.65 -1.19 17.55
CA ASN A 454 -19.97 -0.84 16.99
C ASN A 454 -20.32 0.62 17.32
N GLY A 455 -21.19 1.18 16.51
CA GLY A 455 -21.73 2.53 16.63
C GLY A 455 -23.25 2.57 16.79
N CYS A 456 -23.83 3.74 16.60
CA CYS A 456 -25.27 4.00 16.73
C CYS A 456 -25.60 5.34 16.06
N ASN A 457 -26.89 5.71 16.00
CA ASN A 457 -27.34 6.91 15.29
C ASN A 457 -27.01 8.24 16.02
N GLY A 458 -26.43 8.17 17.22
CA GLY A 458 -25.94 9.30 18.02
C GLY A 458 -25.39 8.78 19.35
N THR A 459 -24.39 9.46 19.94
CA THR A 459 -23.64 8.91 21.09
C THR A 459 -24.51 8.53 22.29
N ASP A 460 -25.64 9.22 22.49
CA ASP A 460 -26.51 9.05 23.65
C ASP A 460 -27.51 7.86 23.55
N ASP A 461 -27.30 7.00 22.56
CA ASP A 461 -28.10 5.83 22.19
C ASP A 461 -27.40 4.50 22.55
N GLY A 462 -28.12 3.38 22.48
CA GLY A 462 -27.60 2.05 22.84
C GLY A 462 -27.17 1.17 21.66
N LEU A 463 -26.26 0.23 21.89
CA LEU A 463 -25.97 -0.88 20.97
C LEU A 463 -27.06 -1.94 21.00
N ILE A 464 -27.47 -2.31 22.22
CA ILE A 464 -28.66 -3.12 22.47
C ILE A 464 -29.77 -2.17 22.95
N VAL A 465 -30.84 -2.08 22.16
CA VAL A 465 -31.96 -1.18 22.44
C VAL A 465 -33.27 -1.94 22.49
N TYR A 466 -34.01 -1.77 23.57
CA TYR A 466 -35.35 -2.33 23.72
C TYR A 466 -36.38 -1.28 24.12
N PHE A 467 -37.55 -1.35 23.50
CA PHE A 467 -38.64 -0.39 23.66
C PHE A 467 -39.91 -1.01 24.27
N ASN A 468 -40.75 -0.16 24.87
CA ASN A 468 -42.15 -0.47 25.23
C ASN A 468 -42.27 -1.65 26.21
N LEU A 469 -43.02 -2.70 25.86
CA LEU A 469 -43.36 -3.85 26.71
C LEU A 469 -42.23 -4.89 26.82
N SER A 470 -41.01 -4.52 26.44
CA SER A 470 -39.86 -5.44 26.39
C SER A 470 -39.33 -5.81 27.78
N SER A 471 -38.76 -7.01 27.90
CA SER A 471 -38.10 -7.54 29.10
C SER A 471 -36.94 -8.45 28.68
N PRO A 472 -35.90 -7.91 28.02
CA PRO A 472 -34.74 -8.70 27.61
C PRO A 472 -33.95 -9.21 28.81
N VAL A 473 -33.25 -10.32 28.61
CA VAL A 473 -32.26 -10.86 29.56
C VAL A 473 -30.89 -10.76 28.91
N ILE A 474 -30.00 -9.94 29.46
CA ILE A 474 -28.69 -9.63 28.89
C ILE A 474 -27.62 -10.12 29.87
N THR A 475 -26.96 -11.22 29.55
CA THR A 475 -26.05 -11.91 30.45
C THR A 475 -24.71 -12.30 29.84
N ASN A 476 -23.63 -12.34 30.65
CA ASN A 476 -22.32 -12.80 30.21
C ASN A 476 -21.83 -12.14 28.90
N ASN A 477 -22.21 -10.89 28.59
CA ASN A 477 -21.73 -10.24 27.38
C ASN A 477 -20.51 -9.37 27.68
N VAL A 478 -19.67 -9.20 26.67
CA VAL A 478 -18.52 -8.30 26.71
C VAL A 478 -18.76 -7.18 25.70
N PHE A 479 -18.69 -5.93 26.16
CA PHE A 479 -18.82 -4.73 25.33
C PHE A 479 -17.52 -3.95 25.40
N ASP A 480 -16.78 -3.86 24.30
CA ASP A 480 -15.48 -3.18 24.26
C ASP A 480 -15.29 -2.20 23.12
N GLY A 481 -14.87 -0.98 23.44
CA GLY A 481 -14.48 0.01 22.43
C GLY A 481 -15.61 0.44 21.51
N ASN A 482 -16.85 0.51 22.01
CA ASN A 482 -18.01 0.93 21.21
C ASN A 482 -18.31 2.42 21.44
N THR A 483 -18.80 3.11 20.41
CA THR A 483 -19.01 4.57 20.45
C THR A 483 -20.35 4.98 21.10
N CYS A 484 -21.02 4.05 21.80
CA CYS A 484 -22.40 4.16 22.27
C CYS A 484 -22.55 3.58 23.67
N PHE A 485 -23.73 3.71 24.27
CA PHE A 485 -24.07 2.91 25.45
C PHE A 485 -24.14 1.43 25.07
N GLY A 486 -23.54 0.53 25.86
CA GLY A 486 -23.64 -0.90 25.61
C GLY A 486 -25.10 -1.39 25.63
N VAL A 487 -25.88 -0.92 26.60
CA VAL A 487 -27.32 -1.22 26.72
C VAL A 487 -28.11 0.06 26.97
N HIS A 488 -29.20 0.25 26.20
CA HIS A 488 -30.20 1.30 26.46
C HIS A 488 -31.62 0.72 26.51
N LEU A 489 -32.26 0.77 27.67
CA LEU A 489 -33.60 0.25 27.87
C LEU A 489 -34.63 1.38 28.02
N ILE A 490 -35.51 1.52 27.04
CA ILE A 490 -36.54 2.58 26.97
C ILE A 490 -37.91 1.94 27.18
N LEU A 491 -38.23 1.65 28.45
CA LEU A 491 -39.33 0.76 28.82
C LEU A 491 -40.42 1.54 29.60
N PRO A 492 -41.44 2.12 28.95
CA PRO A 492 -42.56 2.73 29.66
C PRO A 492 -43.45 1.72 30.39
N GLU A 493 -43.54 0.47 29.92
CA GLU A 493 -44.49 -0.54 30.40
C GLU A 493 -43.87 -1.95 30.55
N GLY A 494 -42.56 -2.10 30.31
CA GLY A 494 -41.84 -3.37 30.41
C GLY A 494 -41.87 -3.95 31.83
N GLN A 495 -41.96 -5.27 31.95
CA GLN A 495 -42.32 -5.90 33.22
C GLN A 495 -41.13 -6.40 34.02
N SER A 496 -40.03 -6.91 33.42
CA SER A 496 -38.87 -7.43 34.17
C SER A 496 -37.54 -7.53 33.37
N PRO A 497 -36.93 -6.43 32.91
CA PRO A 497 -35.63 -6.48 32.22
C PRO A 497 -34.49 -6.90 33.16
N GLN A 498 -33.50 -7.61 32.62
CA GLN A 498 -32.31 -8.04 33.37
C GLN A 498 -31.02 -7.72 32.58
N VAL A 499 -30.04 -7.11 33.26
CA VAL A 499 -28.66 -6.96 32.77
C VAL A 499 -27.74 -7.45 33.87
N VAL A 500 -27.21 -8.66 33.71
CA VAL A 500 -26.51 -9.39 34.79
C VAL A 500 -25.19 -9.97 34.32
N ASN A 501 -24.11 -9.83 35.10
CA ASN A 501 -22.81 -10.46 34.80
C ASN A 501 -22.27 -10.08 33.41
N ASN A 502 -22.35 -8.81 33.02
CA ASN A 502 -21.72 -8.31 31.79
C ASN A 502 -20.46 -7.49 32.11
N THR A 503 -19.56 -7.40 31.15
CA THR A 503 -18.34 -6.58 31.24
C THR A 503 -18.35 -5.51 30.16
N PHE A 504 -18.30 -4.24 30.55
CA PHE A 504 -18.31 -3.05 29.68
C PHE A 504 -17.00 -2.29 29.84
N VAL A 505 -16.21 -2.20 28.78
CA VAL A 505 -14.87 -1.62 28.80
C VAL A 505 -14.72 -0.57 27.70
N ASP A 506 -14.29 0.64 28.05
CA ASP A 506 -13.90 1.70 27.11
C ASP A 506 -15.00 2.02 26.07
N ASN A 507 -16.28 2.05 26.49
CA ASN A 507 -17.40 2.48 25.65
C ASN A 507 -17.80 3.93 25.96
N HIS A 508 -18.61 4.55 25.10
CA HIS A 508 -19.24 5.83 25.46
C HIS A 508 -20.10 5.69 26.73
N GLY A 509 -20.85 4.60 26.86
CA GLY A 509 -21.44 4.26 28.14
C GLY A 509 -21.69 2.77 28.33
N ALA A 510 -21.96 2.33 29.56
CA ALA A 510 -22.25 0.93 29.80
C ALA A 510 -23.76 0.64 29.81
N ILE A 511 -24.49 1.14 30.81
CA ILE A 511 -25.91 0.83 30.99
C ILE A 511 -26.72 2.12 31.16
N LYS A 512 -27.69 2.33 30.28
CA LYS A 512 -28.65 3.43 30.35
C LYS A 512 -30.07 2.89 30.43
N VAL A 513 -30.85 3.36 31.40
CA VAL A 513 -32.19 2.85 31.64
C VAL A 513 -33.16 3.97 31.97
N ASP A 514 -34.42 3.70 31.69
CA ASP A 514 -35.51 4.63 31.92
C ASP A 514 -36.14 4.48 33.32
N ARG A 515 -36.55 5.62 33.89
CA ARG A 515 -37.17 5.73 35.21
C ARG A 515 -38.70 5.49 35.23
N ARG A 516 -39.25 4.83 34.21
CA ARG A 516 -40.70 4.54 34.08
C ARG A 516 -41.12 3.14 34.55
N VAL A 517 -40.22 2.17 34.62
CA VAL A 517 -40.53 0.83 35.15
C VAL A 517 -40.39 0.81 36.68
N SER A 518 -41.19 -0.01 37.35
CA SER A 518 -41.06 -0.24 38.81
C SER A 518 -39.64 -0.70 39.17
N ALA A 519 -39.03 -0.04 40.16
CA ALA A 519 -37.69 -0.39 40.65
C ALA A 519 -37.57 -1.85 41.12
N THR A 520 -38.69 -2.44 41.58
CA THR A 520 -38.73 -3.80 42.13
C THR A 520 -38.69 -4.92 41.08
N THR A 521 -38.88 -4.59 39.81
CA THR A 521 -38.92 -5.60 38.74
C THR A 521 -37.71 -5.56 37.81
N GLN A 522 -36.86 -4.54 37.94
CA GLN A 522 -35.64 -4.39 37.13
C GLN A 522 -34.44 -4.98 37.86
N VAL A 523 -33.59 -5.73 37.16
CA VAL A 523 -32.41 -6.36 37.74
C VAL A 523 -31.16 -5.91 37.00
N TYR A 524 -30.30 -5.14 37.67
CA TYR A 524 -29.02 -4.69 37.13
C TYR A 524 -27.90 -5.03 38.11
N ARG A 525 -27.28 -6.20 37.91
CA ARG A 525 -26.48 -6.85 38.94
C ARG A 525 -25.19 -7.46 38.42
N ASN A 526 -24.15 -7.51 39.26
CA ASN A 526 -22.89 -8.19 38.94
C ASN A 526 -22.22 -7.69 37.65
N ASN A 527 -22.50 -6.47 37.20
CA ASN A 527 -21.87 -5.93 36.00
C ASN A 527 -20.56 -5.25 36.36
N LEU A 528 -19.57 -5.41 35.49
CA LEU A 528 -18.26 -4.77 35.57
C LEU A 528 -18.16 -3.67 34.51
N LEU A 529 -18.01 -2.41 34.93
CA LEU A 529 -18.07 -1.22 34.06
C LEU A 529 -16.78 -0.40 34.22
N VAL A 530 -15.91 -0.43 33.22
CA VAL A 530 -14.55 0.10 33.31
C VAL A 530 -14.23 1.07 32.16
N GLY A 531 -13.67 2.23 32.47
CA GLY A 531 -13.13 3.15 31.45
C GLY A 531 -14.16 3.79 30.50
N ASN A 532 -15.46 3.72 30.81
CA ASN A 532 -16.51 4.29 29.97
C ASN A 532 -16.66 5.81 30.20
N ASP A 533 -17.21 6.57 29.25
CA ASP A 533 -17.54 7.97 29.56
C ASP A 533 -18.62 8.04 30.65
N VAL A 534 -19.64 7.16 30.56
CA VAL A 534 -20.68 7.00 31.58
C VAL A 534 -20.84 5.53 31.98
N GLY A 535 -20.68 5.23 33.26
CA GLY A 535 -20.96 3.90 33.81
C GLY A 535 -22.45 3.58 33.74
N MET A 536 -23.21 4.07 34.72
CA MET A 536 -24.66 3.86 34.81
C MET A 536 -25.41 5.17 34.65
N ALA A 537 -26.42 5.17 33.78
CA ALA A 537 -27.26 6.31 33.51
C ALA A 537 -28.74 5.99 33.74
N VAL A 538 -29.45 6.92 34.38
CA VAL A 538 -30.91 6.90 34.51
C VAL A 538 -31.49 8.09 33.77
N ASP A 539 -32.36 7.82 32.79
CA ASP A 539 -33.10 8.86 32.08
C ASP A 539 -34.18 9.46 32.98
N VAL A 540 -33.98 10.70 33.41
CA VAL A 540 -34.90 11.44 34.29
C VAL A 540 -36.03 12.04 33.47
N LEU A 541 -37.17 11.34 33.40
CA LEU A 541 -38.34 11.79 32.65
C LEU A 541 -39.31 12.63 33.49
N GLN A 542 -40.00 13.55 32.83
CA GLN A 542 -40.98 14.44 33.47
C GLN A 542 -42.07 13.63 34.20
N GLY A 543 -42.32 13.96 35.46
CA GLY A 543 -43.36 13.31 36.28
C GLY A 543 -42.90 12.05 37.02
N THR A 544 -41.63 11.64 36.88
CA THR A 544 -41.04 10.55 37.67
C THR A 544 -40.35 11.08 38.94
N THR A 545 -40.12 10.21 39.92
CA THR A 545 -39.40 10.52 41.17
C THR A 545 -38.27 9.51 41.42
N ASP A 546 -37.36 9.82 42.34
CA ASP A 546 -36.24 8.92 42.69
C ASP A 546 -36.70 7.58 43.27
N ALA A 547 -37.95 7.48 43.75
CA ALA A 547 -38.54 6.21 44.18
C ALA A 547 -38.70 5.19 43.03
N GLN A 548 -38.61 5.64 41.79
CA GLN A 548 -38.66 4.82 40.58
C GLN A 548 -37.26 4.58 40.00
N ASN A 549 -36.20 5.04 40.67
CA ASN A 549 -34.85 4.70 40.26
C ASN A 549 -34.66 3.18 40.32
N PRO A 550 -34.00 2.59 39.33
CA PRO A 550 -33.65 1.17 39.35
C PRO A 550 -32.77 0.82 40.56
N ILE A 551 -32.85 -0.44 41.01
CA ILE A 551 -31.97 -0.97 42.04
C ILE A 551 -30.73 -1.56 41.37
N TRP A 552 -29.58 -0.96 41.65
CA TRP A 552 -28.26 -1.44 41.23
C TRP A 552 -27.66 -2.26 42.36
N GLU A 553 -27.16 -3.46 42.09
CA GLU A 553 -26.60 -4.35 43.11
C GLU A 553 -25.31 -5.03 42.67
N ASN A 554 -24.33 -5.15 43.55
CA ASN A 554 -23.08 -5.89 43.31
C ASN A 554 -22.39 -5.53 41.97
N ASN A 555 -22.47 -4.29 41.51
CA ASN A 555 -21.76 -3.86 40.31
C ASN A 555 -20.42 -3.23 40.70
N LEU A 556 -19.41 -3.39 39.84
CA LEU A 556 -18.12 -2.73 40.01
C LEU A 556 -17.93 -1.70 38.90
N LEU A 557 -17.62 -0.46 39.30
CA LEU A 557 -17.35 0.66 38.41
C LEU A 557 -15.93 1.17 38.65
N SER A 558 -15.13 1.37 37.59
CA SER A 558 -13.74 1.81 37.73
C SER A 558 -13.27 2.65 36.54
N GLY A 559 -12.60 3.76 36.81
CA GLY A 559 -12.00 4.59 35.74
C GLY A 559 -12.98 5.21 34.74
N ASN A 560 -14.31 5.17 34.99
CA ASN A 560 -15.27 5.86 34.14
C ASN A 560 -15.17 7.38 34.35
N THR A 561 -15.47 8.19 33.32
CA THR A 561 -15.51 9.66 33.48
C THR A 561 -16.63 10.07 34.44
N THR A 562 -17.79 9.41 34.35
CA THR A 562 -18.91 9.54 35.30
C THR A 562 -19.47 8.16 35.66
N ASP A 563 -19.32 7.73 36.90
CA ASP A 563 -19.84 6.42 37.35
C ASP A 563 -21.38 6.37 37.36
N TYR A 564 -22.03 7.44 37.83
CA TYR A 564 -23.49 7.51 37.97
C TYR A 564 -24.04 8.83 37.41
N ALA A 565 -24.91 8.74 36.41
CA ALA A 565 -25.61 9.88 35.79
C ALA A 565 -27.12 9.77 36.00
N GLY A 566 -27.79 10.89 36.32
CA GLY A 566 -29.24 10.91 36.55
C GLY A 566 -29.73 10.19 37.82
N THR A 567 -28.80 9.71 38.65
CA THR A 567 -29.07 9.08 39.96
C THR A 567 -28.00 9.44 40.99
N ALA A 568 -28.29 9.22 42.26
CA ALA A 568 -27.31 9.42 43.33
C ALA A 568 -26.17 8.40 43.25
N ASN A 569 -25.02 8.72 43.84
CA ASN A 569 -23.90 7.80 43.92
C ASN A 569 -24.29 6.50 44.66
N GLN A 570 -24.06 5.35 44.05
CA GLN A 570 -24.42 4.03 44.60
C GLN A 570 -23.26 3.30 45.29
N ASN A 571 -22.06 3.90 45.35
CA ASN A 571 -20.88 3.28 45.94
C ASN A 571 -21.12 2.88 47.41
N GLY A 572 -20.82 1.63 47.76
CA GLY A 572 -21.01 1.08 49.10
C GLY A 572 -22.46 0.73 49.44
N LEU A 573 -23.43 1.02 48.55
CA LEU A 573 -24.83 0.62 48.69
C LEU A 573 -25.06 -0.69 47.94
N ASN A 574 -25.82 -1.61 48.51
CA ASN A 574 -26.22 -2.89 47.90
C ASN A 574 -25.05 -3.68 47.26
N GLY A 575 -23.87 -3.62 47.87
CA GLY A 575 -22.67 -4.31 47.38
C GLY A 575 -22.02 -3.67 46.14
N ASN A 576 -22.45 -2.50 45.67
CA ASN A 576 -21.77 -1.82 44.57
C ASN A 576 -20.42 -1.26 45.02
N LEU A 577 -19.44 -1.34 44.14
CA LEU A 577 -18.05 -0.91 44.34
C LEU A 577 -17.70 0.12 43.27
N SER A 578 -17.23 1.30 43.68
CA SER A 578 -16.73 2.33 42.75
C SER A 578 -15.26 2.66 43.02
N ALA A 579 -14.54 3.01 41.95
CA ALA A 579 -13.10 3.33 41.96
C ALA A 579 -12.16 2.19 42.41
N ALA A 580 -12.64 0.95 42.37
CA ALA A 580 -11.84 -0.24 42.63
C ALA A 580 -11.23 -0.74 41.31
N ASP A 581 -9.91 -0.86 41.20
CA ASP A 581 -9.29 -1.43 40.00
C ASP A 581 -9.68 -2.93 39.89
N PRO A 582 -10.33 -3.37 38.80
CA PRO A 582 -10.70 -4.78 38.63
C PRO A 582 -9.50 -5.70 38.40
N LEU A 583 -8.29 -5.17 38.17
CA LEU A 583 -7.08 -5.94 37.93
C LEU A 583 -7.26 -6.94 36.77
N PHE A 584 -7.53 -6.43 35.57
CA PHE A 584 -7.58 -7.28 34.37
C PHE A 584 -6.22 -7.91 34.06
N VAL A 585 -6.22 -9.10 33.45
CA VAL A 585 -5.00 -9.76 32.97
C VAL A 585 -4.32 -8.93 31.88
N ASP A 586 -5.07 -8.48 30.87
CA ASP A 586 -4.57 -7.57 29.83
C ASP A 586 -5.73 -6.81 29.17
N GLN A 587 -6.03 -5.60 29.68
CA GLN A 587 -7.09 -4.76 29.13
C GLN A 587 -6.78 -4.30 27.69
N ALA A 588 -5.53 -3.93 27.40
CA ALA A 588 -5.12 -3.39 26.10
C ALA A 588 -5.21 -4.46 24.99
N GLY A 589 -4.90 -5.72 25.31
CA GLY A 589 -5.11 -6.86 24.43
C GLY A 589 -6.54 -7.41 24.39
N GLY A 590 -7.48 -6.83 25.17
CA GLY A 590 -8.88 -7.24 25.21
C GLY A 590 -9.19 -8.48 26.07
N ASN A 591 -8.25 -8.88 26.94
CA ASN A 591 -8.39 -9.98 27.90
C ASN A 591 -8.85 -9.46 29.26
N TYR A 592 -10.17 -9.47 29.45
CA TYR A 592 -10.84 -8.95 30.66
C TYR A 592 -11.05 -10.00 31.75
N ARG A 593 -10.28 -11.09 31.74
CA ARG A 593 -10.22 -12.01 32.89
C ARG A 593 -9.56 -11.30 34.07
N LEU A 594 -9.95 -11.68 35.27
CA LEU A 594 -9.50 -11.05 36.51
C LEU A 594 -8.22 -11.71 37.02
N GLN A 595 -7.29 -10.91 37.56
CA GLN A 595 -6.18 -11.41 38.36
C GLN A 595 -6.69 -11.82 39.76
N MET A 596 -6.03 -12.80 40.40
CA MET A 596 -6.49 -13.44 41.65
C MET A 596 -6.72 -12.51 42.85
N THR A 597 -6.18 -11.29 42.84
CA THR A 597 -6.39 -10.29 43.90
C THR A 597 -7.46 -9.26 43.55
N SER A 598 -8.22 -9.49 42.48
CA SER A 598 -9.24 -8.57 42.02
C SER A 598 -10.34 -8.37 43.07
N PRO A 599 -10.78 -7.13 43.32
CA PRO A 599 -11.94 -6.85 44.15
C PRO A 599 -13.27 -7.31 43.55
N ALA A 600 -13.29 -7.72 42.27
CA ALA A 600 -14.47 -8.29 41.62
C ALA A 600 -14.67 -9.79 41.94
N ILE A 601 -13.64 -10.48 42.45
CA ILE A 601 -13.72 -11.91 42.77
C ILE A 601 -14.54 -12.13 44.04
N ASP A 602 -15.43 -13.10 44.03
CA ASP A 602 -16.35 -13.48 45.11
C ASP A 602 -17.26 -12.33 45.63
N ALA A 603 -17.32 -11.21 44.91
CA ALA A 603 -18.05 -9.99 45.31
C ALA A 603 -19.46 -9.89 44.70
N GLY A 604 -19.77 -10.78 43.76
CA GLY A 604 -21.05 -10.90 43.08
C GLY A 604 -22.09 -11.67 43.90
N SER A 605 -23.34 -11.56 43.47
CA SER A 605 -24.49 -12.22 44.06
C SER A 605 -24.98 -13.38 43.19
N ALA A 606 -25.40 -14.47 43.82
CA ALA A 606 -25.93 -15.65 43.11
C ALA A 606 -27.29 -15.39 42.42
N THR A 607 -28.00 -14.34 42.81
CA THR A 607 -29.36 -14.08 42.31
C THR A 607 -29.33 -13.63 40.85
N GLY A 608 -29.92 -14.44 39.97
CA GLY A 608 -29.97 -14.15 38.52
C GLY A 608 -28.65 -14.33 37.79
N ALA A 609 -27.59 -14.76 38.48
CA ALA A 609 -26.32 -15.07 37.85
C ALA A 609 -26.46 -16.33 36.96
N PRO A 610 -25.92 -16.32 35.73
CA PRO A 610 -25.90 -17.49 34.86
C PRO A 610 -25.12 -18.66 35.48
N ALA A 611 -25.44 -19.88 35.04
CA ALA A 611 -24.77 -21.09 35.55
C ALA A 611 -23.31 -21.22 35.09
N THR A 612 -22.96 -20.62 33.96
CA THR A 612 -21.60 -20.56 33.41
C THR A 612 -21.24 -19.13 33.02
N ASP A 613 -19.96 -18.82 32.97
CA ASP A 613 -19.41 -17.54 32.52
C ASP A 613 -19.26 -17.47 30.99
N PHE A 614 -18.63 -16.39 30.50
CA PHE A 614 -18.33 -16.15 29.07
C PHE A 614 -17.52 -17.28 28.43
N ASP A 615 -16.62 -17.93 29.19
CA ASP A 615 -15.76 -19.01 28.70
C ASP A 615 -16.41 -20.40 28.83
N GLY A 616 -17.59 -20.48 29.43
CA GLY A 616 -18.28 -21.72 29.76
C GLY A 616 -17.83 -22.35 31.09
N THR A 617 -17.05 -21.63 31.90
CA THR A 617 -16.67 -22.03 33.26
C THR A 617 -17.88 -21.98 34.18
N ALA A 618 -18.12 -23.04 34.97
CA ALA A 618 -19.24 -23.07 35.90
C ALA A 618 -19.08 -22.05 37.03
N ARG A 619 -20.17 -21.40 37.45
CA ARG A 619 -20.16 -20.46 38.58
C ARG A 619 -20.80 -21.10 39.84
N PRO A 620 -20.29 -20.82 41.06
CA PRO A 620 -19.03 -20.15 41.34
C PRO A 620 -17.83 -21.11 41.32
N GLN A 621 -16.61 -20.61 41.05
CA GLN A 621 -15.36 -21.37 41.24
C GLN A 621 -14.69 -21.09 42.61
N GLY A 622 -15.16 -20.06 43.32
CA GLY A 622 -14.68 -19.62 44.63
C GLY A 622 -15.73 -19.70 45.75
N ALA A 623 -15.63 -18.78 46.71
CA ALA A 623 -16.56 -18.66 47.83
C ALA A 623 -17.87 -17.95 47.46
N GLY A 624 -17.87 -17.21 46.35
CA GLY A 624 -18.97 -16.42 45.82
C GLY A 624 -18.91 -16.33 44.31
N PHE A 625 -19.86 -15.62 43.72
CA PHE A 625 -19.88 -15.35 42.28
C PHE A 625 -19.01 -14.15 41.98
N ASP A 626 -18.38 -14.10 40.81
CA ASP A 626 -17.62 -12.94 40.40
C ASP A 626 -18.50 -11.86 39.75
N ILE A 627 -18.08 -10.60 39.89
CA ILE A 627 -18.64 -9.47 39.14
C ILE A 627 -18.03 -9.46 37.74
N GLY A 628 -18.88 -9.35 36.71
CA GLY A 628 -18.50 -9.33 35.31
C GLY A 628 -18.81 -10.62 34.56
N ALA A 629 -18.43 -10.66 33.29
CA ALA A 629 -18.72 -11.75 32.35
C ALA A 629 -17.87 -13.01 32.57
N PHE A 630 -16.75 -12.92 33.28
CA PHE A 630 -15.83 -14.02 33.54
C PHE A 630 -15.92 -14.48 35.00
N GLU A 631 -15.59 -15.73 35.24
CA GLU A 631 -15.41 -16.34 36.56
C GLU A 631 -13.93 -16.72 36.71
N ALA A 632 -13.28 -16.20 37.75
CA ALA A 632 -11.89 -16.47 38.06
C ALA A 632 -11.73 -17.91 38.54
N THR A 633 -10.72 -18.59 38.00
CA THR A 633 -10.33 -19.92 38.44
C THR A 633 -9.06 -19.82 39.30
N PRO A 634 -9.03 -20.43 40.50
CA PRO A 634 -7.88 -20.37 41.41
C PRO A 634 -6.56 -20.94 40.87
#